data_AF-A0A073JQK7-F1
#
_entry.id   AF-A0A073JQK7-F1
#
_cell.length_a   1.000
_cell.length_b   1.000
_cell.length_c   1.000
_cell.angle_alpha   90.00
_cell.angle_beta   90.00
_cell.angle_gamma   90.00
#
_symmetry.space_group_name_H-M   'P 1'
#
loop_
_entity.id
_entity.type
_entity.pdbx_description
1 polymer ?
#
loop_
_entity_poly.entity_id
_entity_poly.type
_entity_poly.pdbx_seq_one_letter_code
_entity_poly.pdbx_strand_id
1 'polypeptide(L)'
;MAQASTVYVYRVEMNNKYGWFASTFPIDHFERVITNQLAIVKRWEDQLTEIQQELSKHADDYSGVHPQLIGMVDREDAVGRTKVILNDLQSFAPEQVFGQRITGLYFAHKTVINRDMTLNDLQALMQKYPQVKFGWPVDEDEYRQQMAGDGAKEYVKLRAQALKYWFDQSRGDLSWLYADSAAKNNYLQAFEWLKQNAPKLSSWYYDRPSNATGMIWHFTDINNMANILSYQEITSKNYGLKNSVIENDNAASSVNDAATKSWVHDYARFYLRPQTPTQYRNEGIYQYYGEHPDFKKLPKSLVNREHSGFWTNGRPAHLPVPVFIGFSLDKFLRRGGHLTKGTLAGKRVTDQPEGMFDDDFAFLRENVQSIYGAQGAPNYLKHTEFIFPEKMAFEGFDILRIVVRSEAEKLVLLTMLTEHDSLLFSNKQAHQKIDPQRYLDRIVVDPSFFYYHGSSVQTGPATDDKTNQYHVCLKPLVAPENLTREEQPYAFSKIVNGNKLRVTVPKLKQVTLKVRDVNGEQKIVARFHDPDWILGTSKWIPSKKKREISAARGYRLRNRYYSTLYYHGRYFKVWREEGSDTWHLINSNQVANFMTPADQETLRTIEESCREEFVELPDNTPTNSNPVPSEPDASQASVPQPSAPIPPATFNSNVPIPPDMFGAPQSVSSAPGDDDNDDDDFLLF
;
A
#
# COMPACT_ATOMS: atom_id res chain seq x y z
N MET A 1 -45.27 1.47 -4.85
CA MET A 1 -45.37 0.08 -4.36
C MET A 1 -44.12 -0.19 -3.56
N ALA A 2 -44.23 -0.61 -2.29
CA ALA A 2 -43.07 -1.07 -1.54
C ALA A 2 -42.47 -2.26 -2.28
N GLN A 3 -41.18 -2.19 -2.62
CA GLN A 3 -40.49 -3.32 -3.21
C GLN A 3 -40.43 -4.44 -2.16
N ALA A 4 -40.79 -5.67 -2.55
CA ALA A 4 -40.71 -6.81 -1.65
C ALA A 4 -39.27 -6.98 -1.14
N SER A 5 -39.10 -7.07 0.19
CA SER A 5 -37.81 -7.27 0.86
C SER A 5 -37.31 -8.72 0.79
N THR A 6 -38.17 -9.66 0.39
CA THR A 6 -37.94 -11.10 0.48
C THR A 6 -38.09 -11.77 -0.88
N VAL A 7 -37.25 -12.76 -1.14
CA VAL A 7 -37.27 -13.64 -2.32
C VAL A 7 -37.52 -15.07 -1.89
N TYR A 8 -38.43 -15.74 -2.59
CA TYR A 8 -38.79 -17.14 -2.41
C TYR A 8 -37.99 -18.00 -3.39
N VAL A 9 -37.40 -19.08 -2.90
CA VAL A 9 -36.63 -20.03 -3.70
C VAL A 9 -37.47 -21.30 -3.88
N TYR A 10 -37.78 -21.63 -5.12
CA TYR A 10 -38.62 -22.77 -5.49
C TYR A 10 -37.82 -23.86 -6.17
N ARG A 11 -38.08 -25.12 -5.79
CA ARG A 11 -37.84 -26.29 -6.63
C ARG A 11 -39.08 -26.54 -7.48
N VAL A 12 -38.90 -26.89 -8.74
CA VAL A 12 -39.97 -27.31 -9.63
C VAL A 12 -39.68 -28.68 -10.19
N GLU A 13 -40.67 -29.55 -10.06
CA GLU A 13 -40.69 -30.86 -10.67
C GLU A 13 -41.55 -30.86 -11.94
N MET A 14 -40.99 -31.39 -13.02
CA MET A 14 -41.68 -31.68 -14.28
C MET A 14 -41.11 -32.97 -14.85
N ASN A 15 -41.97 -33.93 -15.23
CA ASN A 15 -41.54 -35.19 -15.85
C ASN A 15 -40.44 -35.93 -15.05
N ASN A 16 -40.58 -35.96 -13.72
CA ASN A 16 -39.61 -36.57 -12.78
C ASN A 16 -38.19 -35.95 -12.86
N LYS A 17 -38.09 -34.72 -13.37
CA LYS A 17 -36.90 -33.89 -13.34
C LYS A 17 -37.14 -32.62 -12.51
N TYR A 18 -36.08 -32.12 -11.91
CA TYR A 18 -36.09 -31.02 -10.95
C TYR A 18 -35.24 -29.86 -11.45
N GLY A 19 -35.73 -28.66 -11.21
CA GLY A 19 -35.02 -27.42 -11.46
C GLY A 19 -35.40 -26.33 -10.46
N TRP A 20 -34.70 -25.19 -10.47
CA TRP A 20 -34.81 -24.19 -9.41
C TRP A 20 -34.93 -22.77 -9.96
N PHE A 21 -35.71 -21.94 -9.27
CA PHE A 21 -35.76 -20.51 -9.54
C PHE A 21 -36.14 -19.70 -8.30
N ALA A 22 -35.73 -18.44 -8.33
CA ALA A 22 -36.04 -17.44 -7.31
C ALA A 22 -37.11 -16.48 -7.84
N SER A 23 -38.05 -16.08 -6.97
CA SER A 23 -39.08 -15.10 -7.30
C SER A 23 -39.47 -14.25 -6.10
N THR A 24 -39.84 -13.00 -6.35
CA THR A 24 -40.44 -12.11 -5.35
C THR A 24 -41.93 -12.41 -5.11
N PHE A 25 -42.53 -13.30 -5.91
CA PHE A 25 -43.93 -13.71 -5.75
C PHE A 25 -44.05 -14.97 -4.87
N PRO A 26 -45.01 -14.99 -3.92
CA PRO A 26 -45.31 -16.17 -3.11
C PRO A 26 -45.98 -17.27 -3.94
N ILE A 27 -46.06 -18.49 -3.38
CA ILE A 27 -46.54 -19.69 -4.07
C ILE A 27 -48.00 -19.55 -4.56
N ASP A 28 -48.83 -18.81 -3.83
CA ASP A 28 -50.23 -18.54 -4.23
C ASP A 28 -50.35 -17.69 -5.51
N HIS A 29 -49.22 -17.17 -6.01
CA HIS A 29 -49.09 -16.45 -7.28
C HIS A 29 -48.07 -17.12 -8.22
N PHE A 30 -47.91 -18.44 -8.13
CA PHE A 30 -46.93 -19.19 -8.90
C PHE A 30 -47.08 -19.04 -10.42
N GLU A 31 -48.29 -18.87 -10.94
CA GLU A 31 -48.53 -18.54 -12.35
C GLU A 31 -47.78 -17.27 -12.79
N ARG A 32 -47.69 -16.25 -11.91
CA ARG A 32 -46.90 -15.04 -12.16
C ARG A 32 -45.40 -15.31 -12.08
N VAL A 33 -44.98 -16.27 -11.25
CA VAL A 33 -43.58 -16.72 -11.20
C VAL A 33 -43.18 -17.29 -12.55
N ILE A 34 -43.95 -18.25 -13.08
CA ILE A 34 -43.69 -18.86 -14.40
C ILE A 34 -43.76 -17.80 -15.49
N THR A 35 -44.81 -16.97 -15.50
CA THR A 35 -44.98 -15.92 -16.52
C THR A 35 -43.78 -14.98 -16.56
N ASN A 36 -43.24 -14.59 -15.41
CA ASN A 36 -42.03 -13.77 -15.35
C ASN A 36 -40.78 -14.50 -15.86
N GLN A 37 -40.60 -15.77 -15.51
CA GLN A 37 -39.49 -16.57 -16.02
C GLN A 37 -39.54 -16.70 -17.56
N LEU A 38 -40.73 -16.94 -18.12
CA LEU A 38 -40.95 -16.99 -19.57
C LEU A 38 -40.89 -15.61 -20.26
N ALA A 39 -41.20 -14.52 -19.55
CA ALA A 39 -41.07 -13.16 -20.06
C ALA A 39 -39.60 -12.70 -20.14
N ILE A 40 -38.74 -13.14 -19.21
CA ILE A 40 -37.29 -12.95 -19.27
C ILE A 40 -36.74 -13.61 -20.53
N VAL A 41 -37.15 -14.86 -20.79
CA VAL A 41 -36.79 -15.63 -21.98
C VAL A 41 -37.12 -14.90 -23.30
N LYS A 42 -38.29 -14.26 -23.41
CA LYS A 42 -38.69 -13.56 -24.63
C LYS A 42 -37.88 -12.29 -24.92
N ARG A 43 -37.13 -11.76 -23.94
CA ARG A 43 -36.35 -10.50 -24.07
C ARG A 43 -34.87 -10.70 -24.39
N TRP A 44 -34.31 -11.87 -24.07
CA TRP A 44 -32.88 -12.13 -24.17
C TRP A 44 -32.73 -13.19 -25.26
N GLU A 45 -32.09 -12.87 -26.39
CA GLU A 45 -31.80 -13.78 -27.52
C GLU A 45 -30.80 -14.91 -27.14
N ASP A 46 -30.81 -15.36 -25.88
CA ASP A 46 -30.00 -16.44 -25.34
C ASP A 46 -30.68 -17.82 -25.50
N GLN A 47 -29.87 -18.87 -25.54
CA GLN A 47 -30.38 -20.24 -25.52
C GLN A 47 -31.08 -20.54 -24.18
N LEU A 48 -32.34 -20.96 -24.26
CA LEU A 48 -33.12 -21.40 -23.10
C LEU A 48 -32.43 -22.52 -22.31
N THR A 49 -32.46 -22.44 -20.98
CA THR A 49 -32.12 -23.60 -20.13
C THR A 49 -33.13 -24.73 -20.33
N GLU A 50 -32.75 -25.98 -20.07
CA GLU A 50 -33.63 -27.15 -20.28
C GLU A 50 -34.92 -27.02 -19.47
N ILE A 51 -34.85 -26.53 -18.23
CA ILE A 51 -36.03 -26.26 -17.40
C ILE A 51 -36.94 -25.18 -18.03
N GLN A 52 -36.37 -24.12 -18.63
CA GLN A 52 -37.15 -23.08 -19.28
C GLN A 52 -37.79 -23.56 -20.59
N GLN A 53 -37.08 -24.39 -21.36
CA GLN A 53 -37.64 -25.06 -22.55
C GLN A 53 -38.82 -25.94 -22.16
N GLU A 54 -38.68 -26.71 -21.08
CA GLU A 54 -39.75 -27.57 -20.58
C GLU A 54 -40.93 -26.75 -20.06
N LEU A 55 -40.68 -25.73 -19.24
CA LEU A 55 -41.72 -24.81 -18.75
C LEU A 55 -42.49 -24.14 -19.90
N SER A 56 -41.84 -23.79 -21.00
CA SER A 56 -42.52 -23.19 -22.15
C SER A 56 -43.53 -24.12 -22.84
N LYS A 57 -43.35 -25.45 -22.74
CA LYS A 57 -44.31 -26.43 -23.27
C LYS A 57 -45.59 -26.50 -22.44
N HIS A 58 -45.52 -26.02 -21.20
CA HIS A 58 -46.60 -25.98 -20.22
C HIS A 58 -47.16 -24.55 -20.02
N ALA A 59 -46.88 -23.62 -20.94
CA ALA A 59 -47.22 -22.20 -20.77
C ALA A 59 -48.73 -21.94 -20.55
N ASP A 60 -49.58 -22.81 -21.10
CA ASP A 60 -51.05 -22.71 -21.05
C ASP A 60 -51.72 -23.76 -20.13
N ASP A 61 -50.96 -24.74 -19.61
CA ASP A 61 -51.45 -25.80 -18.72
C ASP A 61 -50.34 -26.26 -17.74
N TYR A 62 -50.51 -25.90 -16.47
CA TYR A 62 -49.55 -26.16 -15.39
C TYR A 62 -49.83 -27.47 -14.62
N SER A 63 -50.76 -28.32 -15.08
CA SER A 63 -51.11 -29.58 -14.39
C SER A 63 -49.93 -30.54 -14.18
N GLY A 64 -48.89 -30.45 -15.01
CA GLY A 64 -47.64 -31.21 -14.90
C GLY A 64 -46.46 -30.48 -14.22
N VAL A 65 -46.68 -29.30 -13.64
CA VAL A 65 -45.65 -28.49 -12.97
C VAL A 65 -45.91 -28.48 -11.47
N HIS A 66 -45.02 -29.10 -10.70
CA HIS A 66 -45.18 -29.19 -9.25
C HIS A 66 -44.12 -28.35 -8.51
N PRO A 67 -44.47 -27.15 -8.05
CA PRO A 67 -43.56 -26.32 -7.27
C PRO A 67 -43.53 -26.67 -5.79
N GLN A 68 -42.35 -26.50 -5.20
CA GLN A 68 -42.14 -26.59 -3.77
C GLN A 68 -41.25 -25.44 -3.31
N LEU A 69 -41.70 -24.69 -2.30
CA LEU A 69 -40.87 -23.70 -1.63
C LEU A 69 -39.78 -24.44 -0.83
N ILE A 70 -38.51 -24.15 -1.11
CA ILE A 70 -37.36 -24.76 -0.44
C ILE A 70 -36.59 -23.78 0.45
N GLY A 71 -36.88 -22.48 0.36
CA GLY A 71 -36.34 -21.49 1.27
C GLY A 71 -36.80 -20.07 0.97
N MET A 72 -36.57 -19.18 1.94
CA MET A 72 -36.83 -17.75 1.85
C MET A 72 -35.57 -17.00 2.27
N VAL A 73 -35.23 -15.96 1.53
CA VAL A 73 -34.03 -15.15 1.78
C VAL A 73 -34.32 -13.67 1.50
N ASP A 74 -33.49 -12.79 2.05
CA ASP A 74 -33.57 -11.38 1.71
C ASP A 74 -33.27 -11.17 0.23
N ARG A 75 -33.91 -10.16 -0.36
CA ARG A 75 -33.81 -9.90 -1.80
C ARG A 75 -32.38 -9.63 -2.26
N GLU A 76 -31.53 -9.11 -1.38
CA GLU A 76 -30.12 -8.83 -1.65
C GLU A 76 -29.20 -10.01 -1.27
N ASP A 77 -29.71 -11.00 -0.55
CA ASP A 77 -28.92 -12.16 -0.10
C ASP A 77 -28.78 -13.22 -1.20
N ALA A 78 -27.95 -12.92 -2.20
CA ALA A 78 -27.60 -13.85 -3.27
C ALA A 78 -26.90 -15.11 -2.73
N VAL A 79 -26.16 -15.00 -1.63
CA VAL A 79 -25.45 -16.12 -0.98
C VAL A 79 -26.44 -17.13 -0.42
N GLY A 80 -27.42 -16.65 0.35
CA GLY A 80 -28.48 -17.47 0.93
C GLY A 80 -29.25 -18.20 -0.15
N ARG A 81 -29.58 -17.53 -1.26
CA ARG A 81 -30.24 -18.16 -2.42
C ARG A 81 -29.44 -19.34 -2.95
N THR A 82 -28.17 -19.13 -3.26
CA THR A 82 -27.31 -20.17 -3.83
C THR A 82 -27.18 -21.35 -2.86
N LYS A 83 -27.03 -21.10 -1.56
CA LYS A 83 -26.96 -22.17 -0.54
C LYS A 83 -28.20 -23.04 -0.50
N VAL A 84 -29.38 -22.43 -0.49
CA VAL A 84 -30.67 -23.15 -0.48
C VAL A 84 -30.76 -24.08 -1.69
N ILE A 85 -30.38 -23.59 -2.87
CA ILE A 85 -30.38 -24.37 -4.11
C ILE A 85 -29.35 -25.51 -4.04
N LEU A 86 -28.11 -25.24 -3.60
CA LEU A 86 -27.05 -26.26 -3.56
C LEU A 86 -27.36 -27.38 -2.55
N ASN A 87 -27.96 -27.05 -1.41
CA ASN A 87 -28.37 -28.04 -0.42
C ASN A 87 -29.48 -28.94 -0.95
N ASP A 88 -30.47 -28.36 -1.64
CA ASP A 88 -31.56 -29.14 -2.21
C ASP A 88 -31.06 -30.02 -3.39
N LEU A 89 -30.18 -29.48 -4.24
CA LEU A 89 -29.55 -30.20 -5.37
C LEU A 89 -28.88 -31.53 -4.96
N GLN A 90 -28.27 -31.59 -3.78
CA GLN A 90 -27.60 -32.80 -3.27
C GLN A 90 -28.53 -34.00 -3.14
N SER A 91 -29.84 -33.77 -2.99
CA SER A 91 -30.85 -34.79 -2.76
C SER A 91 -31.26 -35.56 -4.02
N PHE A 92 -30.75 -35.18 -5.20
CA PHE A 92 -31.20 -35.71 -6.49
C PHE A 92 -30.10 -36.43 -7.27
N ALA A 93 -30.47 -37.42 -8.05
CA ALA A 93 -29.55 -38.03 -9.01
C ALA A 93 -29.34 -37.11 -10.24
N PRO A 94 -28.17 -37.13 -10.91
CA PRO A 94 -27.88 -36.23 -12.02
C PRO A 94 -28.93 -36.28 -13.14
N GLU A 95 -29.41 -37.45 -13.53
CA GLU A 95 -30.43 -37.64 -14.57
C GLU A 95 -31.79 -37.01 -14.22
N GLN A 96 -32.05 -36.76 -12.93
CA GLN A 96 -33.25 -36.10 -12.44
C GLN A 96 -33.11 -34.58 -12.41
N VAL A 97 -31.98 -34.01 -12.82
CA VAL A 97 -31.75 -32.57 -12.73
C VAL A 97 -31.76 -31.97 -14.14
N PHE A 98 -32.62 -30.97 -14.36
CA PHE A 98 -32.63 -30.21 -15.60
C PHE A 98 -31.28 -29.50 -15.82
N GLY A 99 -30.84 -29.43 -17.07
CA GLY A 99 -29.74 -28.54 -17.46
C GLY A 99 -30.13 -27.09 -17.23
N GLN A 100 -29.50 -26.44 -16.25
CA GLN A 100 -29.82 -25.08 -15.83
C GLN A 100 -28.58 -24.31 -15.42
N ARG A 101 -28.72 -22.99 -15.22
CA ARG A 101 -27.65 -22.14 -14.71
C ARG A 101 -27.95 -21.73 -13.27
N ILE A 102 -27.01 -22.00 -12.36
CA ILE A 102 -27.06 -21.50 -10.99
C ILE A 102 -26.04 -20.36 -10.88
N THR A 103 -26.52 -19.12 -10.91
CA THR A 103 -25.70 -17.92 -10.70
C THR A 103 -25.47 -17.68 -9.20
N GLY A 104 -24.32 -17.08 -8.83
CA GLY A 104 -24.02 -16.68 -7.44
C GLY A 104 -23.07 -17.60 -6.66
N LEU A 105 -22.54 -18.67 -7.26
CA LEU A 105 -21.51 -19.51 -6.61
C LEU A 105 -20.26 -18.75 -6.17
N TYR A 106 -19.97 -17.62 -6.82
CA TYR A 106 -18.92 -16.69 -6.43
C TYR A 106 -19.00 -16.29 -4.95
N PHE A 107 -20.20 -16.00 -4.43
CA PHE A 107 -20.37 -15.57 -3.05
C PHE A 107 -20.48 -16.74 -2.07
N ALA A 108 -20.89 -17.92 -2.56
CA ALA A 108 -20.97 -19.14 -1.76
C ALA A 108 -19.58 -19.56 -1.24
N HIS A 109 -18.52 -19.38 -2.03
CA HIS A 109 -17.14 -19.68 -1.61
C HIS A 109 -16.74 -19.00 -0.28
N LYS A 110 -17.25 -17.80 0.01
CA LYS A 110 -16.93 -17.05 1.25
C LYS A 110 -17.61 -17.60 2.51
N THR A 111 -18.74 -18.30 2.37
CA THR A 111 -19.54 -18.78 3.51
C THR A 111 -19.59 -20.29 3.64
N VAL A 112 -19.38 -21.02 2.53
CA VAL A 112 -19.28 -22.48 2.48
C VAL A 112 -18.06 -22.97 3.28
N ILE A 113 -16.95 -22.24 3.19
CA ILE A 113 -15.69 -22.53 3.94
C ILE A 113 -15.86 -22.39 5.46
N ASN A 114 -17.01 -21.92 5.98
CA ASN A 114 -17.16 -21.69 7.41
C ASN A 114 -18.37 -22.36 8.07
N ARG A 115 -18.90 -23.50 7.55
CA ARG A 115 -19.34 -24.64 8.41
C ARG A 115 -19.93 -25.90 7.74
N ASP A 116 -20.38 -25.93 6.47
CA ASP A 116 -21.18 -27.09 5.98
C ASP A 116 -20.77 -27.73 4.63
N MET A 117 -19.85 -27.16 3.84
CA MET A 117 -19.37 -27.80 2.59
C MET A 117 -17.94 -27.33 2.29
N THR A 118 -17.04 -28.22 1.89
CA THR A 118 -15.65 -27.84 1.55
C THR A 118 -15.50 -27.50 0.07
N LEU A 119 -14.35 -26.93 -0.32
CA LEU A 119 -14.02 -26.70 -1.74
C LEU A 119 -14.01 -28.02 -2.53
N ASN A 120 -13.56 -29.10 -1.90
CA ASN A 120 -13.54 -30.43 -2.51
C ASN A 120 -14.96 -30.99 -2.67
N ASP A 121 -15.84 -30.76 -1.71
CA ASP A 121 -17.24 -31.19 -1.79
C ASP A 121 -17.98 -30.43 -2.89
N LEU A 122 -17.73 -29.13 -3.02
CA LEU A 122 -18.27 -28.33 -4.12
C LEU A 122 -17.75 -28.81 -5.48
N GLN A 123 -16.47 -29.13 -5.58
CA GLN A 123 -15.89 -29.69 -6.81
C GLN A 123 -16.51 -31.05 -7.16
N ALA A 124 -16.67 -31.95 -6.18
CA ALA A 124 -17.32 -33.23 -6.37
C ALA A 124 -18.80 -33.08 -6.80
N LEU A 125 -19.50 -32.11 -6.22
CA LEU A 125 -20.87 -31.77 -6.58
C LEU A 125 -20.95 -31.29 -8.04
N MET A 126 -20.05 -30.40 -8.44
CA MET A 126 -20.05 -29.84 -9.80
C MET A 126 -19.69 -30.88 -10.87
N GLN A 127 -18.78 -31.80 -10.55
CA GLN A 127 -18.48 -32.96 -11.39
C GLN A 127 -19.66 -33.94 -11.49
N LYS A 128 -20.44 -34.07 -10.39
CA LYS A 128 -21.63 -34.92 -10.34
C LYS A 128 -22.76 -34.40 -11.24
N TYR A 129 -22.91 -33.09 -11.43
CA TYR A 129 -23.98 -32.47 -12.23
C TYR A 129 -23.46 -31.69 -13.45
N PRO A 130 -22.89 -32.34 -14.48
CA PRO A 130 -22.28 -31.67 -15.64
C PRO A 130 -23.25 -30.83 -16.48
N GLN A 131 -24.54 -31.11 -16.41
CA GLN A 131 -25.60 -30.35 -17.07
C GLN A 131 -25.96 -29.03 -16.36
N VAL A 132 -25.56 -28.89 -15.09
CA VAL A 132 -25.76 -27.65 -14.33
C VAL A 132 -24.56 -26.74 -14.60
N LYS A 133 -24.82 -25.58 -15.22
CA LYS A 133 -23.82 -24.52 -15.39
C LYS A 133 -23.72 -23.72 -14.09
N PHE A 134 -22.79 -24.13 -13.25
CA PHE A 134 -22.34 -23.36 -12.09
C PHE A 134 -21.47 -22.19 -12.60
N GLY A 135 -21.83 -20.94 -12.30
CA GLY A 135 -21.05 -19.84 -12.86
C GLY A 135 -21.37 -18.45 -12.35
N TRP A 136 -20.53 -17.52 -12.83
CA TRP A 136 -20.65 -16.07 -12.67
C TRP A 136 -21.86 -15.50 -13.44
N PRO A 137 -22.29 -14.25 -13.19
CA PRO A 137 -23.30 -13.56 -14.00
C PRO A 137 -22.96 -13.57 -15.50
N VAL A 138 -23.97 -13.49 -16.36
CA VAL A 138 -23.79 -13.59 -17.83
C VAL A 138 -23.25 -12.30 -18.41
N ASP A 139 -23.61 -11.17 -17.81
CA ASP A 139 -23.20 -9.85 -18.26
C ASP A 139 -22.51 -9.03 -17.15
N GLU A 140 -21.73 -8.04 -17.59
CA GLU A 140 -20.92 -7.17 -16.77
C GLU A 140 -21.74 -6.21 -15.89
N ASP A 141 -22.90 -5.77 -16.35
CA ASP A 141 -23.83 -4.90 -15.62
C ASP A 141 -24.53 -5.64 -14.48
N GLU A 142 -24.91 -6.91 -14.69
CA GLU A 142 -25.46 -7.79 -13.65
C GLU A 142 -24.41 -8.06 -12.56
N TYR A 143 -23.15 -8.26 -12.95
CA TYR A 143 -22.02 -8.38 -12.03
C TYR A 143 -21.76 -7.08 -11.25
N ARG A 144 -21.77 -5.92 -11.92
CA ARG A 144 -21.61 -4.60 -11.29
C ARG A 144 -22.75 -4.32 -10.28
N GLN A 145 -24.00 -4.63 -10.63
CA GLN A 145 -25.16 -4.46 -9.74
C GLN A 145 -25.13 -5.38 -8.52
N GLN A 146 -24.71 -6.64 -8.68
CA GLN A 146 -24.64 -7.60 -7.58
C GLN A 146 -23.47 -7.33 -6.62
N MET A 147 -22.42 -6.65 -7.08
CA MET A 147 -21.28 -6.26 -6.26
C MET A 147 -21.49 -4.91 -5.56
N ALA A 148 -22.45 -4.10 -6.03
CA ALA A 148 -22.80 -2.77 -5.51
C ALA A 148 -23.69 -2.80 -4.25
N GLY A 149 -23.48 -3.76 -3.34
CA GLY A 149 -24.07 -3.70 -2.00
C GLY A 149 -23.65 -2.42 -1.25
N ASP A 150 -24.32 -2.10 -0.14
CA ASP A 150 -24.39 -0.84 0.62
C ASP A 150 -23.08 -0.11 1.03
N GLY A 151 -21.91 -0.46 0.50
CA GLY A 151 -20.73 0.38 0.58
C GLY A 151 -19.66 0.04 -0.46
N ALA A 152 -19.12 1.08 -1.10
CA ALA A 152 -17.96 1.02 -2.00
C ALA A 152 -16.78 0.20 -1.42
N LYS A 153 -16.64 0.15 -0.07
CA LYS A 153 -15.60 -0.63 0.62
C LYS A 153 -15.77 -2.15 0.48
N GLU A 154 -17.00 -2.67 0.57
CA GLU A 154 -17.22 -4.12 0.45
C GLU A 154 -17.13 -4.55 -1.03
N TYR A 155 -17.56 -3.69 -1.97
CA TYR A 155 -17.32 -3.84 -3.41
C TYR A 155 -15.83 -4.00 -3.74
N VAL A 156 -14.99 -3.06 -3.30
CA VAL A 156 -13.53 -3.09 -3.50
C VAL A 156 -12.95 -4.40 -2.97
N LYS A 157 -13.31 -4.77 -1.74
CA LYS A 157 -12.80 -5.97 -1.06
C LYS A 157 -13.22 -7.26 -1.77
N LEU A 158 -14.46 -7.35 -2.23
CA LEU A 158 -14.95 -8.50 -3.01
C LEU A 158 -14.22 -8.56 -4.36
N ARG A 159 -14.12 -7.45 -5.11
CA ARG A 159 -13.40 -7.42 -6.39
C ARG A 159 -11.93 -7.79 -6.26
N ALA A 160 -11.25 -7.30 -5.22
CA ALA A 160 -9.87 -7.67 -4.88
C ALA A 160 -9.66 -9.18 -4.82
N GLN A 161 -10.62 -9.88 -4.20
CA GLN A 161 -10.57 -11.31 -3.97
C GLN A 161 -10.83 -12.10 -5.25
N ALA A 162 -11.74 -11.63 -6.11
CA ALA A 162 -11.94 -12.19 -7.46
C ALA A 162 -10.68 -12.07 -8.32
N LEU A 163 -10.11 -10.86 -8.41
CA LEU A 163 -8.87 -10.61 -9.14
C LEU A 163 -7.72 -11.43 -8.56
N LYS A 164 -7.56 -11.47 -7.23
CA LYS A 164 -6.55 -12.28 -6.55
C LYS A 164 -6.56 -13.71 -7.03
N TYR A 165 -7.74 -14.29 -7.02
CA TYR A 165 -7.96 -15.67 -7.41
C TYR A 165 -7.74 -15.90 -8.91
N TRP A 166 -8.20 -14.99 -9.78
CA TRP A 166 -8.00 -15.09 -11.24
C TRP A 166 -6.53 -15.06 -11.64
N PHE A 167 -5.74 -14.24 -10.96
CA PHE A 167 -4.31 -14.17 -11.20
C PHE A 167 -3.53 -15.32 -10.51
N ASP A 168 -4.09 -15.98 -9.48
CA ASP A 168 -3.48 -17.09 -8.69
C ASP A 168 -3.66 -18.47 -9.35
N GLN A 169 -3.93 -18.51 -10.66
CA GLN A 169 -4.07 -19.74 -11.46
C GLN A 169 -2.76 -20.55 -11.63
N SER A 170 -1.85 -20.51 -10.64
CA SER A 170 -0.84 -21.55 -10.43
C SER A 170 -1.44 -22.84 -9.85
N ARG A 171 -2.72 -22.82 -9.47
CA ARG A 171 -3.51 -24.04 -9.21
C ARG A 171 -4.31 -24.43 -10.45
N GLY A 172 -3.73 -25.30 -11.29
CA GLY A 172 -4.33 -25.75 -12.55
C GLY A 172 -5.62 -26.58 -12.40
N ASP A 173 -6.01 -26.91 -11.18
CA ASP A 173 -7.18 -27.74 -10.82
C ASP A 173 -8.50 -26.98 -10.77
N LEU A 174 -8.51 -25.65 -10.95
CA LEU A 174 -9.71 -24.79 -10.87
C LEU A 174 -9.89 -23.87 -12.10
N SER A 175 -9.13 -24.10 -13.17
CA SER A 175 -9.20 -23.33 -14.44
C SER A 175 -10.54 -23.45 -15.17
N TRP A 176 -11.27 -24.54 -14.92
CA TRP A 176 -12.57 -24.87 -15.52
C TRP A 176 -13.76 -24.19 -14.83
N LEU A 177 -13.58 -23.65 -13.62
CA LEU A 177 -14.64 -22.97 -12.84
C LEU A 177 -14.94 -21.55 -13.35
N TYR A 178 -14.04 -21.00 -14.17
CA TYR A 178 -14.09 -19.63 -14.62
C TYR A 178 -14.16 -19.62 -16.15
N ALA A 179 -15.19 -18.98 -16.69
CA ALA A 179 -15.14 -18.57 -18.10
C ALA A 179 -13.90 -17.68 -18.32
N ASP A 180 -13.41 -17.66 -19.55
CA ASP A 180 -12.45 -16.65 -20.02
C ASP A 180 -12.97 -15.27 -19.65
N SER A 181 -12.49 -14.67 -18.56
CA SER A 181 -12.89 -13.33 -18.21
C SER A 181 -12.22 -12.39 -19.21
N ALA A 182 -13.02 -11.54 -19.86
CA ALA A 182 -12.50 -10.51 -20.74
C ALA A 182 -11.38 -9.72 -20.03
N ALA A 183 -11.53 -9.48 -18.72
CA ALA A 183 -10.53 -8.91 -17.83
C ALA A 183 -9.17 -9.60 -17.87
N LYS A 184 -9.12 -10.93 -17.67
CA LYS A 184 -7.87 -11.70 -17.69
C LYS A 184 -7.25 -11.68 -19.07
N ASN A 185 -8.05 -11.86 -20.12
CA ASN A 185 -7.57 -11.84 -21.50
C ASN A 185 -7.04 -10.46 -21.90
N ASN A 186 -7.73 -9.38 -21.52
CA ASN A 186 -7.32 -8.01 -21.78
C ASN A 186 -6.00 -7.69 -21.05
N TYR A 187 -5.88 -8.08 -19.78
CA TYR A 187 -4.63 -7.94 -19.04
C TYR A 187 -3.48 -8.72 -19.69
N LEU A 188 -3.68 -10.00 -20.01
CA LEU A 188 -2.66 -10.83 -20.65
C LEU A 188 -2.24 -10.29 -22.02
N GLN A 189 -3.18 -9.76 -22.81
CA GLN A 189 -2.87 -9.13 -24.10
C GLN A 189 -2.07 -7.83 -23.92
N ALA A 190 -2.46 -6.97 -22.98
CA ALA A 190 -1.71 -5.76 -22.65
C ALA A 190 -0.29 -6.13 -22.18
N PHE A 191 -0.20 -7.16 -21.34
CA PHE A 191 1.06 -7.67 -20.81
C PHE A 191 1.97 -8.25 -21.91
N GLU A 192 1.45 -9.09 -22.80
CA GLU A 192 2.22 -9.65 -23.91
C GLU A 192 2.72 -8.55 -24.86
N TRP A 193 1.88 -7.53 -25.14
CA TRP A 193 2.35 -6.36 -25.90
C TRP A 193 3.52 -5.67 -25.20
N LEU A 194 3.41 -5.43 -23.89
CA LEU A 194 4.45 -4.78 -23.11
C LEU A 194 5.73 -5.61 -23.07
N LYS A 195 5.64 -6.93 -22.91
CA LYS A 195 6.78 -7.86 -22.90
C LYS A 195 7.53 -7.87 -24.24
N GLN A 196 6.79 -7.93 -25.35
CA GLN A 196 7.38 -7.87 -26.70
C GLN A 196 8.05 -6.53 -26.99
N ASN A 197 7.56 -5.44 -26.37
CA ASN A 197 8.07 -4.09 -26.55
C ASN A 197 8.99 -3.63 -25.41
N ALA A 198 9.16 -4.41 -24.33
CA ALA A 198 9.94 -4.06 -23.15
C ALA A 198 11.38 -3.63 -23.47
N PRO A 199 12.10 -4.22 -24.46
CA PRO A 199 13.43 -3.74 -24.85
C PRO A 199 13.44 -2.32 -25.44
N LYS A 200 12.30 -1.85 -25.96
CA LYS A 200 12.10 -0.50 -26.53
C LYS A 200 11.41 0.45 -25.54
N LEU A 201 10.80 -0.09 -24.48
CA LEU A 201 10.17 0.68 -23.41
C LEU A 201 11.20 0.96 -22.31
N SER A 202 11.01 2.09 -21.64
CA SER A 202 11.78 2.48 -20.46
C SER A 202 11.69 1.43 -19.34
N SER A 203 12.67 1.42 -18.42
CA SER A 203 12.69 0.67 -17.15
C SER A 203 11.50 0.94 -16.19
N TRP A 204 10.51 1.71 -16.63
CA TRP A 204 9.30 2.06 -15.91
C TRP A 204 8.27 0.95 -15.85
N TYR A 205 8.30 -0.02 -16.77
CA TYR A 205 7.31 -1.11 -16.79
C TYR A 205 7.88 -2.46 -16.34
N TYR A 206 9.16 -2.67 -16.59
CA TYR A 206 9.85 -3.92 -16.37
C TYR A 206 11.03 -3.71 -15.44
N ASP A 207 10.98 -4.38 -14.30
CA ASP A 207 12.11 -4.47 -13.39
C ASP A 207 12.91 -5.74 -13.70
N ARG A 208 14.04 -5.57 -14.37
CA ARG A 208 14.92 -6.68 -14.77
C ARG A 208 15.44 -7.51 -13.59
N PRO A 209 15.90 -6.92 -12.45
CA PRO A 209 16.37 -7.69 -11.30
C PRO A 209 15.33 -8.65 -10.72
N SER A 210 14.07 -8.21 -10.57
CA SER A 210 12.99 -9.06 -10.04
C SER A 210 12.24 -9.83 -11.10
N ASN A 211 12.52 -9.58 -12.39
CA ASN A 211 11.73 -10.06 -13.53
C ASN A 211 10.24 -9.67 -13.43
N ALA A 212 9.91 -8.63 -12.66
CA ALA A 212 8.55 -8.16 -12.46
C ALA A 212 8.14 -7.24 -13.61
N THR A 213 6.93 -7.46 -14.08
CA THR A 213 6.32 -6.72 -15.20
C THR A 213 5.00 -6.12 -14.75
N GLY A 214 4.67 -4.93 -15.25
CA GLY A 214 3.54 -4.19 -14.71
C GLY A 214 3.97 -3.52 -13.44
N MET A 215 4.69 -2.41 -13.56
CA MET A 215 5.06 -1.60 -12.41
C MET A 215 4.08 -0.43 -12.24
N ILE A 216 3.72 -0.17 -10.99
CA ILE A 216 3.02 1.03 -10.54
C ILE A 216 3.95 1.85 -9.67
N TRP A 217 3.89 3.16 -9.81
CA TRP A 217 4.82 4.10 -9.20
C TRP A 217 4.10 5.09 -8.32
N HIS A 218 4.44 5.14 -7.04
CA HIS A 218 4.09 6.28 -6.21
C HIS A 218 5.21 7.33 -6.28
N PHE A 219 4.81 8.60 -6.30
CA PHE A 219 5.70 9.74 -6.46
C PHE A 219 5.43 10.74 -5.34
N THR A 220 6.47 11.07 -4.59
CA THR A 220 6.35 11.96 -3.42
C THR A 220 7.67 12.62 -3.07
N ASP A 221 7.70 13.45 -2.03
CA ASP A 221 8.88 14.12 -1.53
C ASP A 221 9.69 13.18 -0.61
N ILE A 222 11.00 13.36 -0.53
CA ILE A 222 11.91 12.51 0.26
C ILE A 222 11.51 12.45 1.74
N ASN A 223 10.96 13.52 2.31
CA ASN A 223 10.51 13.54 3.70
C ASN A 223 9.30 12.60 3.89
N ASN A 224 8.32 12.67 2.98
CA ASN A 224 7.21 11.71 2.96
C ASN A 224 7.70 10.28 2.68
N MET A 225 8.71 10.10 1.83
CA MET A 225 9.25 8.77 1.52
C MET A 225 9.87 8.11 2.76
N ALA A 226 10.58 8.86 3.59
CA ALA A 226 11.10 8.35 4.86
C ALA A 226 9.96 7.86 5.76
N ASN A 227 8.85 8.61 5.87
CA ASN A 227 7.65 8.16 6.59
C ASN A 227 7.03 6.91 5.97
N ILE A 228 6.82 6.88 4.65
CA ILE A 228 6.24 5.75 3.91
C ILE A 228 7.03 4.46 4.17
N LEU A 229 8.36 4.51 4.10
CA LEU A 229 9.22 3.34 4.31
C LEU A 229 9.30 2.92 5.79
N SER A 230 9.16 3.87 6.71
CA SER A 230 9.17 3.60 8.15
C SER A 230 7.86 3.00 8.64
N TYR A 231 6.71 3.48 8.14
CA TYR A 231 5.40 2.96 8.49
C TYR A 231 4.93 1.82 7.57
N GLN A 232 5.65 1.60 6.46
CA GLN A 232 5.35 0.62 5.41
C GLN A 232 3.93 0.78 4.84
N GLU A 233 3.48 2.02 4.68
CA GLU A 233 2.18 2.35 4.11
C GLU A 233 2.24 3.59 3.20
N ILE A 234 1.46 3.56 2.12
CA ILE A 234 1.16 4.72 1.28
C ILE A 234 -0.29 5.09 1.51
N THR A 235 -0.53 6.29 2.01
CA THR A 235 -1.88 6.76 2.36
C THR A 235 -2.48 7.63 1.26
N SER A 236 -3.81 7.70 1.23
CA SER A 236 -4.56 8.73 0.53
C SER A 236 -4.34 10.10 1.19
N LYS A 237 -4.70 11.18 0.51
CA LYS A 237 -4.56 12.54 1.06
C LYS A 237 -5.41 12.69 2.33
N ASN A 238 -6.69 12.33 2.27
CA ASN A 238 -7.60 12.49 3.41
C ASN A 238 -7.19 11.61 4.60
N TYR A 239 -6.79 10.36 4.35
CA TYR A 239 -6.31 9.48 5.41
C TYR A 239 -5.00 10.00 6.01
N GLY A 240 -4.04 10.40 5.18
CA GLY A 240 -2.73 10.86 5.62
C GLY A 240 -2.79 12.17 6.41
N LEU A 241 -3.66 13.11 6.03
CA LEU A 241 -3.90 14.35 6.78
C LEU A 241 -4.53 14.06 8.14
N LYS A 242 -5.56 13.20 8.18
CA LYS A 242 -6.24 12.81 9.43
C LYS A 242 -5.29 12.16 10.45
N ASN A 243 -4.29 11.43 9.97
CA ASN A 243 -3.34 10.70 10.82
C ASN A 243 -1.96 11.37 10.90
N SER A 244 -1.79 12.57 10.35
CA SER A 244 -0.53 13.33 10.34
C SER A 244 0.68 12.57 9.79
N VAL A 245 0.48 11.76 8.73
CA VAL A 245 1.53 10.95 8.09
C VAL A 245 2.17 11.66 6.88
N ILE A 246 1.46 12.62 6.27
CA ILE A 246 1.92 13.39 5.11
C ILE A 246 2.50 14.72 5.59
N GLU A 247 3.78 14.97 5.30
CA GLU A 247 4.47 16.23 5.62
C GLU A 247 4.35 17.25 4.48
N ASN A 248 4.51 16.80 3.24
CA ASN A 248 4.45 17.63 2.04
C ASN A 248 3.34 17.18 1.09
N ASP A 249 2.61 18.12 0.51
CA ASP A 249 1.65 17.81 -0.56
C ASP A 249 2.38 17.38 -1.85
N ASN A 250 1.82 16.40 -2.56
CA ASN A 250 2.40 15.90 -3.82
C ASN A 250 2.06 16.73 -5.07
N ALA A 251 1.22 17.77 -4.93
CA ALA A 251 0.82 18.63 -6.03
C ALA A 251 0.32 20.01 -5.58
N ALA A 252 0.29 20.96 -6.51
CA ALA A 252 -0.27 22.30 -6.27
C ALA A 252 -1.74 22.28 -5.88
N SER A 253 -2.17 23.29 -5.10
CA SER A 253 -3.58 23.49 -4.71
C SER A 253 -4.51 23.55 -5.93
N SER A 254 -4.08 24.15 -7.05
CA SER A 254 -4.87 24.11 -8.30
C SER A 254 -5.09 22.70 -8.87
N VAL A 255 -4.18 21.76 -8.60
CA VAL A 255 -4.35 20.35 -8.99
C VAL A 255 -5.16 19.62 -7.92
N ASN A 256 -4.76 19.76 -6.65
CA ASN A 256 -5.38 19.08 -5.52
C ASN A 256 -6.80 19.55 -5.27
N ASP A 257 -7.02 20.85 -5.11
CA ASP A 257 -8.27 21.39 -4.58
C ASP A 257 -9.23 21.80 -5.72
N ALA A 258 -8.70 22.23 -6.86
CA ALA A 258 -9.53 22.71 -7.98
C ALA A 258 -9.71 21.69 -9.12
N ALA A 259 -8.70 20.87 -9.42
CA ALA A 259 -8.77 19.93 -10.55
C ALA A 259 -9.09 18.49 -10.14
N THR A 260 -8.90 18.11 -8.87
CA THR A 260 -9.14 16.76 -8.38
C THR A 260 -10.47 16.71 -7.64
N LYS A 261 -11.29 15.69 -7.91
CA LYS A 261 -12.58 15.52 -7.25
C LYS A 261 -12.39 15.01 -5.82
N SER A 262 -13.30 15.38 -4.91
CA SER A 262 -13.19 15.05 -3.48
C SER A 262 -12.98 13.56 -3.21
N TRP A 263 -13.73 12.68 -3.89
CA TRP A 263 -13.63 11.23 -3.73
C TRP A 263 -12.24 10.67 -4.08
N VAL A 264 -11.49 11.32 -4.98
CA VAL A 264 -10.14 10.87 -5.37
C VAL A 264 -9.16 11.01 -4.19
N HIS A 265 -9.38 11.97 -3.30
CA HIS A 265 -8.54 12.17 -2.11
C HIS A 265 -8.67 11.07 -1.07
N ASP A 266 -9.66 10.18 -1.21
CA ASP A 266 -9.84 8.99 -0.38
C ASP A 266 -9.03 7.80 -0.88
N TYR A 267 -8.28 7.93 -1.99
CA TYR A 267 -7.45 6.87 -2.54
C TYR A 267 -5.95 7.21 -2.51
N ALA A 268 -5.13 6.24 -2.14
CA ALA A 268 -3.70 6.24 -2.40
C ALA A 268 -3.49 6.05 -3.91
N ARG A 269 -2.65 6.90 -4.51
CA ARG A 269 -2.52 7.01 -5.98
C ARG A 269 -1.13 6.58 -6.45
N PHE A 270 -1.13 5.86 -7.56
CA PHE A 270 0.06 5.37 -8.25
C PHE A 270 -0.09 5.68 -9.73
N TYR A 271 1.02 5.93 -10.40
CA TYR A 271 1.08 6.16 -11.83
C TYR A 271 1.61 4.92 -12.53
N LEU A 272 1.10 4.63 -13.72
CA LEU A 272 1.64 3.55 -14.55
C LEU A 272 3.04 3.85 -15.08
N ARG A 273 3.46 5.11 -15.09
CA ARG A 273 4.79 5.56 -15.52
C ARG A 273 5.23 6.84 -14.78
N PRO A 274 6.54 7.08 -14.66
CA PRO A 274 7.08 8.40 -14.34
C PRO A 274 7.03 9.33 -15.57
N GLN A 275 7.55 10.54 -15.39
CA GLN A 275 7.53 11.65 -16.35
C GLN A 275 6.12 11.94 -16.89
N THR A 276 5.17 12.06 -15.96
CA THR A 276 3.83 12.55 -16.26
C THR A 276 3.84 14.07 -16.40
N PRO A 277 3.04 14.68 -17.29
CA PRO A 277 2.95 16.15 -17.42
C PRO A 277 2.78 16.96 -16.11
N THR A 278 2.15 16.40 -15.06
CA THR A 278 2.04 17.09 -13.76
C THR A 278 3.38 17.12 -13.02
N GLN A 279 4.20 16.06 -13.14
CA GLN A 279 5.53 16.01 -12.55
C GLN A 279 6.45 17.09 -13.14
N TYR A 280 6.34 17.38 -14.45
CA TYR A 280 7.08 18.47 -15.09
C TYR A 280 6.92 19.82 -14.37
N ARG A 281 5.73 20.08 -13.82
CA ARG A 281 5.40 21.32 -13.11
C ARG A 281 5.81 21.29 -11.64
N ASN A 282 5.70 20.13 -10.98
CA ASN A 282 5.82 20.02 -9.53
C ASN A 282 7.23 19.66 -9.05
N GLU A 283 8.05 19.08 -9.91
CA GLU A 283 9.32 18.46 -9.54
C GLU A 283 10.48 19.47 -9.41
N GLY A 284 11.15 19.41 -8.27
CA GLY A 284 12.48 19.97 -8.04
C GLY A 284 12.50 21.16 -7.11
N ILE A 285 13.71 21.56 -6.72
CA ILE A 285 13.94 22.64 -5.77
C ILE A 285 13.92 23.96 -6.55
N TYR A 286 12.84 24.71 -6.38
CA TYR A 286 12.67 26.06 -6.90
C TYR A 286 12.72 27.06 -5.75
N GLN A 287 13.70 27.95 -5.77
CA GLN A 287 13.88 28.98 -4.75
C GLN A 287 12.85 30.09 -4.85
N TYR A 288 12.81 30.95 -3.83
CA TYR A 288 12.07 32.20 -3.87
C TYR A 288 12.70 33.20 -4.84
N TYR A 289 11.89 33.85 -5.67
CA TYR A 289 12.34 34.80 -6.70
C TYR A 289 11.91 36.26 -6.42
N GLY A 290 11.52 36.57 -5.18
CA GLY A 290 10.98 37.88 -4.81
C GLY A 290 9.47 37.99 -5.02
N GLU A 291 8.88 39.10 -4.57
CA GLU A 291 7.44 39.37 -4.70
C GLU A 291 7.02 39.68 -6.14
N HIS A 292 7.96 40.21 -6.93
CA HIS A 292 7.78 40.57 -8.34
C HIS A 292 8.88 39.92 -9.19
N PRO A 293 8.85 38.59 -9.34
CA PRO A 293 9.88 37.89 -10.07
C PRO A 293 9.86 38.26 -11.57
N ASP A 294 11.03 38.30 -12.19
CA ASP A 294 11.15 38.43 -13.64
C ASP A 294 10.75 37.10 -14.31
N PHE A 295 9.46 36.94 -14.60
CA PHE A 295 8.88 35.71 -15.16
C PHE A 295 9.53 35.26 -16.48
N LYS A 296 10.21 36.13 -17.22
CA LYS A 296 10.93 35.76 -18.45
C LYS A 296 12.21 34.96 -18.17
N LYS A 297 12.76 35.06 -16.96
CA LYS A 297 13.99 34.37 -16.54
C LYS A 297 13.71 33.09 -15.74
N LEU A 298 12.46 32.84 -15.37
CA LEU A 298 12.10 31.66 -14.60
C LEU A 298 12.03 30.39 -15.46
N PRO A 299 12.24 29.21 -14.86
CA PRO A 299 11.98 27.93 -15.51
C PRO A 299 10.58 27.86 -16.13
N LYS A 300 10.50 27.29 -17.34
CA LYS A 300 9.22 27.08 -18.05
C LYS A 300 8.22 26.24 -17.26
N SER A 301 8.70 25.40 -16.33
CA SER A 301 7.87 24.64 -15.39
C SER A 301 7.09 25.54 -14.43
N LEU A 302 7.59 26.73 -14.09
CA LEU A 302 6.96 27.65 -13.14
C LEU A 302 6.00 28.65 -13.80
N VAL A 303 6.17 28.97 -15.08
CA VAL A 303 5.45 30.09 -15.72
C VAL A 303 4.32 29.66 -16.64
N ASN A 304 3.33 30.54 -16.79
CA ASN A 304 2.26 30.41 -17.77
C ASN A 304 2.81 30.53 -19.21
N ARG A 305 1.97 30.23 -20.21
CA ARG A 305 2.39 30.26 -21.63
C ARG A 305 2.91 31.62 -22.07
N GLU A 306 2.37 32.70 -21.50
CA GLU A 306 2.69 34.09 -21.83
C GLU A 306 3.94 34.61 -21.10
N HIS A 307 4.50 33.83 -20.16
CA HIS A 307 5.60 34.24 -19.27
C HIS A 307 5.27 35.56 -18.53
N SER A 308 4.00 35.75 -18.18
CA SER A 308 3.47 36.94 -17.49
C SER A 308 3.17 36.67 -16.01
N GLY A 309 3.22 35.41 -15.59
CA GLY A 309 2.93 34.97 -14.23
C GLY A 309 3.28 33.51 -14.02
N PHE A 310 3.13 33.04 -12.79
CA PHE A 310 3.17 31.61 -12.52
C PHE A 310 2.05 30.88 -13.27
N TRP A 311 2.26 29.61 -13.59
CA TRP A 311 1.26 28.81 -14.32
C TRP A 311 -0.02 28.55 -13.53
N THR A 312 0.03 28.76 -12.21
CA THR A 312 -1.07 28.65 -11.28
C THR A 312 -1.08 29.88 -10.35
N ASN A 313 -2.21 30.15 -9.71
CA ASN A 313 -2.42 31.31 -8.84
C ASN A 313 -1.64 31.18 -7.52
N GLY A 314 -0.32 31.36 -7.59
CA GLY A 314 0.55 31.66 -6.45
C GLY A 314 1.31 30.49 -5.82
N ARG A 315 1.02 29.23 -6.18
CA ARG A 315 1.73 28.06 -5.59
C ARG A 315 2.16 26.99 -6.62
N PRO A 316 3.21 27.22 -7.41
CA PRO A 316 3.52 26.41 -8.59
C PRO A 316 4.31 25.12 -8.38
N ALA A 317 4.94 24.87 -7.21
CA ALA A 317 5.76 23.66 -6.99
C ALA A 317 5.76 23.20 -5.52
N HIS A 318 5.75 21.88 -5.29
CA HIS A 318 5.56 21.27 -3.97
C HIS A 318 6.41 20.04 -3.68
N LEU A 319 7.23 19.57 -4.63
CA LEU A 319 8.06 18.37 -4.47
C LEU A 319 9.55 18.70 -4.67
N PRO A 320 10.20 19.32 -3.67
CA PRO A 320 11.61 19.73 -3.76
C PRO A 320 12.55 18.56 -4.05
N VAL A 321 12.38 17.45 -3.33
CA VAL A 321 13.23 16.26 -3.47
C VAL A 321 12.35 15.07 -3.84
N PRO A 322 12.02 14.91 -5.12
CA PRO A 322 11.16 13.85 -5.60
C PRO A 322 11.81 12.47 -5.43
N VAL A 323 11.00 11.50 -5.00
CA VAL A 323 11.37 10.09 -4.92
C VAL A 323 10.25 9.26 -5.52
N PHE A 324 10.62 8.25 -6.30
CA PHE A 324 9.69 7.23 -6.77
C PHE A 324 9.84 5.94 -5.96
N ILE A 325 8.73 5.29 -5.68
CA ILE A 325 8.71 3.91 -5.17
C ILE A 325 7.82 3.05 -6.06
N GLY A 326 8.36 1.93 -6.51
CA GLY A 326 7.79 1.05 -7.53
C GLY A 326 7.37 -0.29 -6.97
N PHE A 327 6.19 -0.74 -7.40
CA PHE A 327 5.57 -2.00 -6.98
C PHE A 327 5.02 -2.79 -8.16
N SER A 328 4.76 -4.09 -7.97
CA SER A 328 4.10 -4.92 -8.98
C SER A 328 2.58 -4.66 -9.04
N LEU A 329 2.11 -4.18 -10.17
CA LEU A 329 0.69 -4.01 -10.51
C LEU A 329 -0.10 -5.30 -10.25
N ASP A 330 0.38 -6.44 -10.73
CA ASP A 330 -0.27 -7.75 -10.50
C ASP A 330 -0.47 -7.99 -9.00
N LYS A 331 0.59 -7.85 -8.21
CA LYS A 331 0.54 -8.06 -6.77
C LYS A 331 -0.47 -7.16 -6.08
N PHE A 332 -0.59 -5.91 -6.51
CA PHE A 332 -1.49 -4.93 -5.89
C PHE A 332 -2.93 -4.99 -6.41
N LEU A 333 -3.16 -5.45 -7.64
CA LEU A 333 -4.50 -5.80 -8.12
C LEU A 333 -5.12 -6.88 -7.23
N ARG A 334 -4.33 -7.89 -6.87
CA ARG A 334 -4.72 -8.97 -5.94
C ARG A 334 -4.98 -8.49 -4.50
N ARG A 335 -4.57 -7.26 -4.16
CA ARG A 335 -4.82 -6.64 -2.85
C ARG A 335 -6.02 -5.69 -2.87
N GLY A 336 -6.63 -5.43 -4.03
CA GLY A 336 -7.86 -4.66 -4.11
C GLY A 336 -7.74 -3.23 -4.60
N GLY A 337 -6.66 -2.89 -5.31
CA GLY A 337 -6.64 -1.63 -6.03
C GLY A 337 -7.37 -1.69 -7.38
N HIS A 338 -7.58 -0.51 -7.95
CA HIS A 338 -8.28 -0.31 -9.22
C HIS A 338 -7.37 0.38 -10.21
N LEU A 339 -7.45 -0.04 -11.45
CA LEU A 339 -6.89 0.71 -12.57
C LEU A 339 -7.92 1.74 -13.03
N THR A 340 -7.47 2.90 -13.51
CA THR A 340 -8.35 3.98 -13.97
C THR A 340 -8.35 4.11 -15.49
N LYS A 341 -9.41 4.70 -16.05
CA LYS A 341 -9.55 5.08 -17.46
C LYS A 341 -8.83 6.42 -17.76
N GLY A 342 -7.59 6.55 -17.30
CA GLY A 342 -6.76 7.75 -17.44
C GLY A 342 -6.65 8.60 -16.16
N THR A 343 -6.35 9.89 -16.32
CA THR A 343 -6.13 10.82 -15.20
C THR A 343 -7.31 10.97 -14.26
N LEU A 344 -7.02 11.07 -12.96
CA LEU A 344 -7.98 11.46 -11.93
C LEU A 344 -7.91 12.96 -11.58
N ALA A 345 -7.33 13.78 -12.47
CA ALA A 345 -7.35 15.24 -12.36
C ALA A 345 -7.84 15.90 -13.66
N GLY A 346 -8.70 16.92 -13.52
CA GLY A 346 -9.19 17.77 -14.59
C GLY A 346 -10.61 17.44 -15.06
N LYS A 347 -11.01 18.06 -16.18
CA LYS A 347 -12.41 18.09 -16.65
C LYS A 347 -13.01 16.73 -17.06
N ARG A 348 -12.17 15.70 -17.19
CA ARG A 348 -12.60 14.34 -17.59
C ARG A 348 -13.02 13.47 -16.41
N VAL A 349 -12.78 13.92 -15.18
CA VAL A 349 -13.09 13.16 -13.97
C VAL A 349 -14.56 13.37 -13.61
N THR A 350 -15.29 12.26 -13.54
CA THR A 350 -16.70 12.24 -13.14
C THR A 350 -16.85 12.32 -11.63
N ASP A 351 -18.02 12.76 -11.17
CA ASP A 351 -18.35 12.73 -9.74
C ASP A 351 -18.65 11.31 -9.24
N GLN A 352 -19.00 10.40 -10.15
CA GLN A 352 -19.21 8.97 -9.89
C GLN A 352 -17.91 8.19 -10.13
N PRO A 353 -17.28 7.59 -9.09
CA PRO A 353 -16.01 6.86 -9.22
C PRO A 353 -16.05 5.66 -10.17
N GLU A 354 -17.18 4.94 -10.23
CA GLU A 354 -17.35 3.68 -10.96
C GLU A 354 -17.11 3.85 -12.46
N GLY A 355 -17.47 5.02 -12.99
CA GLY A 355 -17.24 5.38 -14.39
C GLY A 355 -15.76 5.56 -14.75
N MET A 356 -14.91 5.81 -13.75
CA MET A 356 -13.47 6.03 -13.93
C MET A 356 -12.64 4.76 -13.83
N PHE A 357 -13.20 3.64 -13.36
CA PHE A 357 -12.46 2.41 -13.17
C PHE A 357 -12.42 1.55 -14.45
N ASP A 358 -11.22 1.06 -14.77
CA ASP A 358 -10.94 0.10 -15.85
C ASP A 358 -11.01 -1.32 -15.28
N ASP A 359 -12.19 -1.71 -14.82
CA ASP A 359 -12.34 -2.91 -14.01
C ASP A 359 -12.10 -4.21 -14.81
N ASP A 360 -12.25 -4.17 -16.13
CA ASP A 360 -12.06 -5.25 -17.10
C ASP A 360 -10.78 -5.10 -17.96
N PHE A 361 -9.92 -4.14 -17.63
CA PHE A 361 -8.66 -3.87 -18.35
C PHE A 361 -8.81 -3.59 -19.86
N ALA A 362 -10.02 -3.37 -20.38
CA ALA A 362 -10.22 -3.11 -21.80
C ALA A 362 -9.52 -1.80 -22.20
N PHE A 363 -9.62 -0.78 -21.35
CA PHE A 363 -8.97 0.50 -21.59
C PHE A 363 -7.45 0.36 -21.55
N LEU A 364 -6.89 -0.38 -20.59
CA LEU A 364 -5.46 -0.68 -20.55
C LEU A 364 -5.01 -1.36 -21.83
N ARG A 365 -5.68 -2.44 -22.24
CA ARG A 365 -5.35 -3.19 -23.47
C ARG A 365 -5.33 -2.28 -24.69
N GLU A 366 -6.35 -1.45 -24.85
CA GLU A 366 -6.49 -0.56 -26.00
C GLU A 366 -5.49 0.59 -26.00
N ASN A 367 -5.09 1.07 -24.81
CA ASN A 367 -4.29 2.28 -24.67
C ASN A 367 -2.87 2.03 -24.17
N VAL A 368 -2.46 0.79 -23.98
CA VAL A 368 -1.14 0.41 -23.43
C VAL A 368 0.01 1.12 -24.13
N GLN A 369 -0.03 1.19 -25.46
CA GLN A 369 0.97 1.89 -26.26
C GLN A 369 1.01 3.39 -25.97
N SER A 370 -0.15 4.02 -25.80
CA SER A 370 -0.26 5.45 -25.53
C SER A 370 0.14 5.79 -24.09
N ILE A 371 -0.17 4.91 -23.14
CA ILE A 371 0.20 5.03 -21.73
C ILE A 371 1.73 5.07 -21.62
N TYR A 372 2.41 4.07 -22.19
CA TYR A 372 3.86 3.88 -22.06
C TYR A 372 4.70 4.54 -23.17
N GLY A 373 4.06 5.11 -24.20
CA GLY A 373 4.73 5.73 -25.34
C GLY A 373 5.42 7.07 -25.04
N ALA A 374 6.49 7.36 -25.79
CA ALA A 374 7.34 8.54 -25.61
C ALA A 374 6.80 9.82 -26.30
N GLN A 375 6.07 9.73 -27.42
CA GLN A 375 5.66 10.89 -28.24
C GLN A 375 4.20 10.82 -28.72
N GLY A 376 3.52 11.97 -28.79
CA GLY A 376 2.19 12.12 -29.41
C GLY A 376 0.96 11.67 -28.60
N ALA A 377 1.13 10.76 -27.64
CA ALA A 377 -0.01 10.28 -26.85
C ALA A 377 -0.65 11.40 -25.98
N PRO A 378 -1.99 11.46 -25.91
CA PRO A 378 -2.70 12.41 -25.05
C PRO A 378 -2.26 12.36 -23.59
N ASN A 379 -2.12 13.52 -22.96
CA ASN A 379 -1.66 13.64 -21.56
C ASN A 379 -2.53 12.85 -20.57
N TYR A 380 -3.84 12.80 -20.80
CA TYR A 380 -4.76 12.08 -19.92
C TYR A 380 -4.51 10.55 -19.90
N LEU A 381 -3.96 9.98 -20.98
CA LEU A 381 -3.55 8.57 -21.05
C LEU A 381 -2.22 8.33 -20.35
N LYS A 382 -1.26 9.25 -20.51
CA LYS A 382 0.03 9.20 -19.80
C LYS A 382 -0.12 9.33 -18.29
N HIS A 383 -1.24 9.89 -17.84
CA HIS A 383 -1.66 10.00 -16.44
C HIS A 383 -2.61 8.88 -16.04
N THR A 384 -2.57 7.73 -16.69
CA THR A 384 -3.31 6.56 -16.21
C THR A 384 -2.76 6.15 -14.84
N GLU A 385 -3.68 5.92 -13.91
CA GLU A 385 -3.39 5.70 -12.52
C GLU A 385 -3.86 4.32 -12.07
N PHE A 386 -3.21 3.83 -11.03
CA PHE A 386 -3.69 2.77 -10.18
C PHE A 386 -3.99 3.37 -8.82
N ILE A 387 -5.12 3.02 -8.21
CA ILE A 387 -5.58 3.58 -6.95
C ILE A 387 -5.92 2.51 -5.93
N PHE A 388 -5.75 2.83 -4.66
CA PHE A 388 -6.04 1.92 -3.56
C PHE A 388 -6.80 2.68 -2.45
N PRO A 389 -7.95 2.19 -1.96
CA PRO A 389 -8.74 2.95 -0.98
C PRO A 389 -7.99 3.17 0.33
N GLU A 390 -8.08 4.39 0.86
CA GLU A 390 -7.52 4.90 2.12
C GLU A 390 -6.01 4.76 2.26
N LYS A 391 -5.48 3.53 2.25
CA LYS A 391 -4.06 3.26 2.35
C LYS A 391 -3.69 1.91 1.76
N MET A 392 -2.48 1.84 1.23
CA MET A 392 -1.84 0.62 0.78
C MET A 392 -0.71 0.29 1.75
N ALA A 393 -0.88 -0.78 2.52
CA ALA A 393 0.19 -1.36 3.34
C ALA A 393 1.06 -2.32 2.51
N PHE A 394 2.35 -2.33 2.78
CA PHE A 394 3.32 -3.18 2.12
C PHE A 394 4.37 -3.71 3.09
N GLU A 395 5.13 -4.70 2.66
CA GLU A 395 6.35 -5.13 3.32
C GLU A 395 7.57 -4.77 2.47
N GLY A 396 8.77 -4.75 3.07
CA GLY A 396 9.99 -4.41 2.34
C GLY A 396 10.25 -5.25 1.09
N PHE A 397 9.80 -6.52 1.06
CA PHE A 397 9.91 -7.37 -0.13
C PHE A 397 8.88 -7.07 -1.23
N ASP A 398 7.85 -6.28 -0.97
CA ASP A 398 6.88 -5.85 -1.98
C ASP A 398 7.46 -4.77 -2.89
N ILE A 399 8.45 -4.04 -2.39
CA ILE A 399 9.12 -2.95 -3.10
C ILE A 399 10.04 -3.56 -4.17
N LEU A 400 9.83 -3.14 -5.41
CA LEU A 400 10.69 -3.51 -6.52
C LEU A 400 11.88 -2.54 -6.61
N ARG A 401 11.59 -1.23 -6.54
CA ARG A 401 12.60 -0.19 -6.70
C ARG A 401 12.20 1.10 -6.00
N ILE A 402 13.17 1.81 -5.46
CA ILE A 402 13.06 3.19 -4.99
C ILE A 402 14.04 3.98 -5.85
N VAL A 403 13.61 5.08 -6.46
CA VAL A 403 14.43 5.84 -7.40
C VAL A 403 14.64 7.25 -6.89
N VAL A 404 15.90 7.69 -6.83
CA VAL A 404 16.34 9.04 -6.48
C VAL A 404 17.20 9.64 -7.60
N ARG A 405 17.45 10.96 -7.60
CA ARG A 405 18.16 11.64 -8.70
C ARG A 405 19.68 11.56 -8.57
N SER A 406 20.21 11.47 -7.36
CA SER A 406 21.65 11.51 -7.09
C SER A 406 22.07 10.62 -5.93
N GLU A 407 23.38 10.35 -5.83
CA GLU A 407 23.97 9.67 -4.67
C GLU A 407 23.81 10.47 -3.37
N ALA A 408 23.77 11.81 -3.46
CA ALA A 408 23.53 12.65 -2.29
C ALA A 408 22.09 12.49 -1.77
N GLU A 409 21.10 12.40 -2.66
CA GLU A 409 19.71 12.12 -2.26
C GLU A 409 19.55 10.70 -1.70
N LYS A 410 20.30 9.72 -2.24
CA LYS A 410 20.36 8.36 -1.67
C LYS A 410 20.89 8.39 -0.24
N LEU A 411 22.00 9.09 0.00
CA LEU A 411 22.58 9.26 1.33
C LEU A 411 21.60 9.94 2.30
N VAL A 412 20.95 11.02 1.86
CA VAL A 412 19.93 11.73 2.66
C VAL A 412 18.81 10.78 3.06
N LEU A 413 18.25 10.02 2.10
CA LEU A 413 17.19 9.06 2.40
C LEU A 413 17.66 7.99 3.39
N LEU A 414 18.86 7.42 3.21
CA LEU A 414 19.42 6.42 4.13
C LEU A 414 19.65 6.99 5.54
N THR A 415 20.08 8.24 5.64
CA THR A 415 20.25 8.92 6.93
C THR A 415 18.90 9.07 7.63
N MET A 416 17.89 9.61 6.93
CA MET A 416 16.54 9.79 7.47
C MET A 416 15.91 8.46 7.92
N LEU A 417 16.11 7.38 7.15
CA LEU A 417 15.64 6.04 7.53
C LEU A 417 16.34 5.53 8.80
N THR A 418 17.64 5.80 8.97
CA THR A 418 18.39 5.41 10.16
C THR A 418 17.96 6.21 11.39
N GLU A 419 17.66 7.50 11.23
CA GLU A 419 17.07 8.33 12.30
C GLU A 419 15.68 7.82 12.70
N HIS A 420 14.83 7.50 11.71
CA HIS A 420 13.49 6.96 11.96
C HIS A 420 13.53 5.60 12.65
N ASP A 421 14.42 4.71 12.22
CA ASP A 421 14.67 3.44 12.91
C ASP A 421 15.07 3.68 14.38
N SER A 422 15.97 4.63 14.63
CA SER A 422 16.37 5.00 15.99
C SER A 422 15.21 5.51 16.86
N LEU A 423 14.27 6.26 16.26
CA LEU A 423 13.09 6.84 16.93
C LEU A 423 11.97 5.83 17.16
N LEU A 424 11.64 5.01 16.17
CA LEU A 424 10.46 4.14 16.16
C LEU A 424 10.73 2.75 16.77
N PHE A 425 11.99 2.35 16.87
CA PHE A 425 12.35 1.03 17.39
C PHE A 425 12.27 0.92 18.92
N SER A 426 11.30 0.14 19.40
CA SER A 426 11.17 -0.26 20.81
C SER A 426 11.56 -1.72 21.10
N ASN A 427 11.53 -2.62 20.11
CA ASN A 427 11.84 -4.05 20.26
C ASN A 427 12.31 -4.70 18.96
N LYS A 428 13.17 -5.74 19.02
CA LYS A 428 13.86 -6.40 17.87
C LYS A 428 13.00 -6.58 16.62
N GLN A 429 11.76 -7.04 16.77
CA GLN A 429 10.87 -7.28 15.64
C GLN A 429 10.52 -5.99 14.89
N ALA A 430 10.34 -4.87 15.60
CA ALA A 430 10.11 -3.57 14.98
C ALA A 430 11.32 -3.08 14.17
N HIS A 431 12.55 -3.23 14.69
CA HIS A 431 13.79 -2.82 13.96
C HIS A 431 13.92 -3.63 12.69
N GLN A 432 13.75 -4.96 12.81
CA GLN A 432 13.81 -5.83 11.66
C GLN A 432 12.83 -5.36 10.57
N LYS A 433 11.65 -4.85 10.90
CA LYS A 433 10.69 -4.38 9.89
C LYS A 433 11.15 -3.13 9.15
N ILE A 434 11.78 -2.19 9.84
CA ILE A 434 12.11 -0.85 9.31
C ILE A 434 13.61 -0.65 9.02
N ASP A 435 14.42 -1.69 9.21
CA ASP A 435 15.88 -1.67 9.01
C ASP A 435 16.24 -1.11 7.61
N PRO A 436 16.99 0.02 7.54
CA PRO A 436 17.40 0.63 6.28
C PRO A 436 18.13 -0.34 5.33
N GLN A 437 18.82 -1.35 5.87
CA GLN A 437 19.50 -2.37 5.08
C GLN A 437 18.56 -3.11 4.12
N ARG A 438 17.27 -3.24 4.46
CA ARG A 438 16.26 -3.88 3.60
C ARG A 438 16.00 -3.09 2.32
N TYR A 439 16.26 -1.80 2.32
CA TYR A 439 15.95 -0.92 1.20
C TYR A 439 17.18 -0.62 0.34
N LEU A 440 18.40 -0.91 0.82
CA LEU A 440 19.65 -0.51 0.19
C LEU A 440 19.75 -0.88 -1.30
N ASP A 441 19.53 -2.16 -1.61
CA ASP A 441 19.64 -2.68 -2.99
C ASP A 441 18.47 -2.24 -3.87
N ARG A 442 17.39 -1.75 -3.25
CA ARG A 442 16.21 -1.23 -3.93
C ARG A 442 16.33 0.26 -4.22
N ILE A 443 17.12 1.02 -3.45
CA ILE A 443 17.37 2.45 -3.70
C ILE A 443 18.41 2.61 -4.81
N VAL A 444 17.93 3.00 -5.98
CA VAL A 444 18.73 3.18 -7.19
C VAL A 444 18.80 4.66 -7.56
N VAL A 445 19.99 5.12 -7.92
CA VAL A 445 20.20 6.44 -8.50
C VAL A 445 19.95 6.37 -10.01
N ASP A 446 18.89 7.03 -10.48
CA ASP A 446 18.52 7.05 -11.89
C ASP A 446 17.82 8.38 -12.25
N PRO A 447 18.60 9.41 -12.64
CA PRO A 447 18.05 10.73 -12.96
C PRO A 447 17.12 10.72 -14.20
N SER A 448 17.09 9.64 -14.98
CA SER A 448 16.21 9.56 -16.16
C SER A 448 14.71 9.42 -15.82
N PHE A 449 14.38 9.10 -14.57
CA PHE A 449 13.00 9.07 -14.06
C PHE A 449 12.38 10.46 -13.87
N PHE A 450 13.22 11.49 -13.94
CA PHE A 450 12.95 12.82 -13.42
C PHE A 450 13.04 13.87 -14.52
N TYR A 451 12.45 15.03 -14.29
CA TYR A 451 12.62 16.19 -15.17
C TYR A 451 13.80 17.05 -14.70
N TYR A 452 14.69 17.40 -15.63
CA TYR A 452 15.93 18.14 -15.33
C TYR A 452 15.72 19.65 -15.01
N HIS A 453 14.48 20.12 -14.88
CA HIS A 453 14.21 21.57 -14.86
C HIS A 453 14.34 22.23 -13.47
N GLY A 454 14.28 21.46 -12.40
CA GLY A 454 14.44 21.96 -11.03
C GLY A 454 15.79 21.60 -10.43
N SER A 455 16.20 22.34 -9.39
CA SER A 455 17.44 22.02 -8.69
C SER A 455 17.31 20.70 -7.92
N SER A 456 18.45 20.09 -7.63
CA SER A 456 18.56 18.80 -6.96
C SER A 456 19.65 18.84 -5.90
N VAL A 457 19.55 17.93 -4.94
CA VAL A 457 20.65 17.68 -4.01
C VAL A 457 21.70 16.86 -4.76
N GLN A 458 22.96 17.29 -4.72
CA GLN A 458 24.06 16.69 -5.46
C GLN A 458 25.32 16.65 -4.58
N THR A 459 26.34 15.94 -5.05
CA THR A 459 27.66 16.02 -4.45
C THR A 459 28.37 17.30 -4.90
N GLY A 460 28.92 18.01 -3.93
CA GLY A 460 29.78 19.18 -4.12
C GLY A 460 31.21 18.79 -4.47
N PRO A 461 32.02 19.75 -4.94
CA PRO A 461 33.46 19.56 -4.91
C PRO A 461 33.89 19.31 -3.46
N ALA A 462 34.90 18.45 -3.27
CA ALA A 462 35.49 18.25 -1.96
C ALA A 462 35.97 19.60 -1.40
N THR A 463 35.45 19.97 -0.24
CA THR A 463 35.96 21.09 0.55
C THR A 463 37.24 20.65 1.26
N ASP A 464 38.05 21.59 1.76
CA ASP A 464 39.23 21.27 2.59
C ASP A 464 38.89 20.48 3.87
N ASP A 465 37.59 20.37 4.18
CA ASP A 465 37.04 19.47 5.18
C ASP A 465 37.20 18.00 4.76
N LYS A 466 38.21 17.34 5.31
CA LYS A 466 38.56 15.94 5.05
C LYS A 466 37.60 14.92 5.68
N THR A 467 36.60 15.36 6.43
CA THR A 467 35.74 14.45 7.20
C THR A 467 34.54 13.94 6.40
N ASN A 468 34.08 14.72 5.41
CA ASN A 468 32.92 14.41 4.58
C ASN A 468 33.32 13.70 3.28
N GLN A 469 32.47 12.79 2.79
CA GLN A 469 32.71 11.99 1.58
C GLN A 469 31.88 12.45 0.37
N TYR A 470 30.65 12.88 0.62
CA TYR A 470 29.69 13.24 -0.43
C TYR A 470 29.55 14.75 -0.59
N HIS A 471 29.92 15.54 0.42
CA HIS A 471 29.87 17.01 0.41
C HIS A 471 28.53 17.52 -0.13
N VAL A 472 27.44 17.18 0.56
CA VAL A 472 26.06 17.41 0.11
C VAL A 472 25.82 18.91 -0.16
N CYS A 473 25.41 19.24 -1.39
CA CYS A 473 25.06 20.60 -1.80
C CYS A 473 23.86 20.63 -2.77
N LEU A 474 23.45 21.83 -3.22
CA LEU A 474 22.36 22.02 -4.19
C LEU A 474 22.90 22.42 -5.57
N LYS A 475 22.35 21.82 -6.64
CA LYS A 475 22.70 22.16 -8.04
C LYS A 475 21.46 22.24 -8.97
N PRO A 476 21.32 23.31 -9.79
CA PRO A 476 22.12 24.54 -9.73
C PRO A 476 21.97 25.23 -8.36
N LEU A 477 22.92 26.13 -8.05
CA LEU A 477 23.01 26.75 -6.74
C LEU A 477 21.75 27.57 -6.44
N VAL A 478 21.18 27.36 -5.26
CA VAL A 478 20.16 28.25 -4.70
C VAL A 478 20.84 29.53 -4.18
N ALA A 479 20.19 30.67 -4.36
CA ALA A 479 20.66 31.96 -3.89
C ALA A 479 20.91 31.90 -2.36
N PRO A 480 22.05 32.37 -1.85
CA PRO A 480 22.41 32.21 -0.43
C PRO A 480 21.35 32.70 0.55
N GLU A 481 20.64 33.79 0.23
CA GLU A 481 19.55 34.35 1.05
C GLU A 481 18.32 33.43 1.16
N ASN A 482 18.18 32.47 0.24
CA ASN A 482 17.11 31.48 0.24
C ASN A 482 17.54 30.14 0.81
N LEU A 483 18.83 29.96 1.13
CA LEU A 483 19.36 28.71 1.67
C LEU A 483 19.71 28.91 3.15
N THR A 484 19.06 28.13 4.02
CA THR A 484 19.41 28.05 5.44
C THR A 484 20.07 26.72 5.72
N ARG A 485 21.23 26.75 6.38
CA ARG A 485 21.91 25.56 6.91
C ARG A 485 21.80 25.60 8.43
N GLU A 486 21.12 24.61 8.99
CA GLU A 486 21.01 24.42 10.43
C GLU A 486 21.89 23.23 10.85
N GLU A 487 22.64 23.41 11.93
CA GLU A 487 23.45 22.37 12.54
C GLU A 487 23.07 22.21 14.01
N GLN A 488 22.88 20.97 14.44
CA GLN A 488 22.66 20.65 15.84
C GLN A 488 23.29 19.29 16.19
N PRO A 489 23.62 19.02 17.46
CA PRO A 489 24.03 17.69 17.87
C PRO A 489 22.94 16.66 17.56
N TYR A 490 23.34 15.48 17.06
CA TYR A 490 22.41 14.39 16.81
C TYR A 490 21.85 13.87 18.13
N ALA A 491 20.53 13.82 18.22
CA ALA A 491 19.82 13.33 19.38
C ALA A 491 18.45 12.81 18.97
N PHE A 492 17.97 11.80 19.69
CA PHE A 492 16.62 11.28 19.53
C PHE A 492 16.04 10.88 20.88
N SER A 493 14.74 10.66 20.93
CA SER A 493 14.06 10.16 22.12
C SER A 493 13.05 9.10 21.72
N LYS A 494 12.97 8.04 22.51
CA LYS A 494 12.01 6.94 22.30
C LYS A 494 11.44 6.44 23.61
N ILE A 495 10.31 5.75 23.54
CA ILE A 495 9.70 5.12 24.71
C ILE A 495 10.21 3.68 24.83
N VAL A 496 10.80 3.36 25.97
CA VAL A 496 11.29 2.02 26.32
C VAL A 496 10.70 1.65 27.68
N ASN A 497 9.89 0.60 27.71
CA ASN A 497 9.19 0.12 28.90
C ASN A 497 8.45 1.22 29.67
N GLY A 498 7.73 2.08 28.93
CA GLY A 498 6.98 3.20 29.50
C GLY A 498 7.81 4.42 29.91
N ASN A 499 9.14 4.36 29.86
CA ASN A 499 10.02 5.49 30.16
C ASN A 499 10.56 6.14 28.90
N LYS A 500 10.79 7.45 28.92
CA LYS A 500 11.41 8.16 27.80
C LYS A 500 12.93 8.02 27.89
N LEU A 501 13.52 7.25 26.99
CA LEU A 501 14.96 7.19 26.78
C LEU A 501 15.37 8.32 25.83
N ARG A 502 16.24 9.21 26.27
CA ARG A 502 16.90 10.22 25.45
C ARG A 502 18.30 9.73 25.11
N VAL A 503 18.62 9.69 23.82
CA VAL A 503 19.95 9.38 23.31
C VAL A 503 20.52 10.65 22.68
N THR A 504 21.76 10.99 23.02
CA THR A 504 22.47 12.13 22.42
C THR A 504 23.86 11.68 21.99
N VAL A 505 24.31 12.15 20.83
CA VAL A 505 25.64 11.89 20.28
C VAL A 505 26.28 13.25 19.97
N PRO A 506 26.82 13.96 20.98
CA PRO A 506 27.19 15.37 20.86
C PRO A 506 28.21 15.69 19.76
N LYS A 507 29.06 14.72 19.40
CA LYS A 507 30.08 14.90 18.37
C LYS A 507 29.62 14.52 16.96
N LEU A 508 28.45 13.89 16.81
CA LEU A 508 27.81 13.71 15.51
C LEU A 508 26.84 14.86 15.31
N LYS A 509 27.03 15.70 14.30
CA LYS A 509 26.09 16.78 14.02
C LYS A 509 25.07 16.32 13.01
N GLN A 510 23.82 16.72 13.21
CA GLN A 510 22.78 16.69 12.19
C GLN A 510 22.75 18.03 11.47
N VAL A 511 22.87 17.97 10.14
CA VAL A 511 22.80 19.11 9.23
C VAL A 511 21.46 19.07 8.51
N THR A 512 20.70 20.16 8.58
CA THR A 512 19.46 20.33 7.82
C THR A 512 19.62 21.50 6.85
N LEU A 513 19.41 21.23 5.55
CA LEU A 513 19.32 22.26 4.53
C LEU A 513 17.85 22.61 4.29
N LYS A 514 17.51 23.88 4.46
CA LYS A 514 16.20 24.43 4.15
C LYS A 514 16.30 25.44 3.02
N VAL A 515 15.34 25.38 2.10
CA VAL A 515 15.20 26.35 1.03
C VAL A 515 13.92 27.14 1.24
N ARG A 516 14.02 28.46 1.19
CA ARG A 516 12.85 29.32 0.95
C ARG A 516 12.40 29.08 -0.49
N ASP A 517 11.31 28.36 -0.65
CA ASP A 517 10.83 27.89 -1.93
C ASP A 517 10.14 29.01 -2.74
N VAL A 518 9.72 28.68 -3.97
CA VAL A 518 8.99 29.58 -4.86
C VAL A 518 7.69 30.14 -4.26
N ASN A 519 7.12 29.46 -3.26
CA ASN A 519 5.91 29.89 -2.52
C ASN A 519 6.26 30.80 -1.34
N GLY A 520 7.54 31.03 -1.08
CA GLY A 520 8.04 31.77 0.09
C GLY A 520 8.09 30.95 1.37
N GLU A 521 7.82 29.65 1.30
CA GLU A 521 7.78 28.72 2.44
C GLU A 521 9.17 28.11 2.70
N GLN A 522 9.49 27.80 3.95
CA GLN A 522 10.73 27.07 4.28
C GLN A 522 10.50 25.56 4.10
N LYS A 523 11.25 24.94 3.18
CA LYS A 523 11.18 23.50 2.88
C LYS A 523 12.50 22.81 3.22
N ILE A 524 12.43 21.70 3.94
CA ILE A 524 13.60 20.83 4.17
C ILE A 524 13.90 20.08 2.87
N VAL A 525 15.11 20.29 2.35
CA VAL A 525 15.58 19.64 1.11
C VAL A 525 16.71 18.65 1.34
N ALA A 526 17.35 18.67 2.52
CA ALA A 526 18.28 17.62 2.91
C ALA A 526 18.38 17.55 4.43
N ARG A 527 18.45 16.32 4.96
CA ARG A 527 18.86 16.04 6.34
C ARG A 527 19.92 14.93 6.29
N PHE A 528 21.09 15.21 6.84
CA PHE A 528 22.23 14.29 6.84
C PHE A 528 23.13 14.58 8.06
N HIS A 529 24.13 13.75 8.30
CA HIS A 529 25.07 13.96 9.39
C HIS A 529 26.37 14.64 8.93
N ASP A 530 27.15 15.12 9.89
CA ASP A 530 28.52 15.56 9.71
C ASP A 530 29.38 14.86 10.77
N PRO A 531 30.25 13.90 10.38
CA PRO A 531 30.52 13.44 9.02
C PRO A 531 29.35 12.72 8.31
N ASP A 532 29.22 12.94 7.00
CA ASP A 532 28.08 12.48 6.18
C ASP A 532 27.98 10.97 5.97
N TRP A 533 29.08 10.24 6.11
CA TRP A 533 29.14 8.79 5.95
C TRP A 533 28.74 8.01 7.23
N ILE A 534 28.50 8.70 8.35
CA ILE A 534 28.01 8.09 9.60
C ILE A 534 26.49 8.30 9.68
N LEU A 535 25.72 7.25 9.40
CA LEU A 535 24.26 7.34 9.40
C LEU A 535 23.64 7.28 10.80
N GLY A 536 24.34 6.69 11.76
CA GLY A 536 23.90 6.62 13.15
C GLY A 536 24.81 5.77 14.02
N THR A 537 24.75 5.99 15.33
CA THR A 537 25.49 5.20 16.33
C THR A 537 24.68 5.03 17.60
N SER A 538 24.82 3.89 18.27
CA SER A 538 24.18 3.53 19.53
C SER A 538 25.18 2.87 20.48
N LYS A 539 24.89 2.94 21.79
CA LYS A 539 25.68 2.26 22.81
C LYS A 539 24.88 1.09 23.37
N TRP A 540 25.46 -0.09 23.34
CA TRP A 540 24.89 -1.26 23.99
C TRP A 540 25.55 -1.52 25.34
N ILE A 541 24.70 -1.66 26.36
CA ILE A 541 25.11 -1.96 27.73
C ILE A 541 24.54 -3.34 28.11
N PRO A 542 25.39 -4.36 28.35
CA PRO A 542 24.91 -5.68 28.73
C PRO A 542 24.16 -5.62 30.07
N SER A 543 23.00 -6.31 30.13
CA SER A 543 22.21 -6.43 31.35
C SER A 543 22.99 -7.13 32.47
N LYS A 544 22.57 -6.92 33.72
CA LYS A 544 23.16 -7.60 34.89
C LYS A 544 23.19 -9.12 34.70
N LYS A 545 22.08 -9.70 34.25
CA LYS A 545 21.97 -11.14 33.95
C LYS A 545 22.98 -11.59 32.89
N LYS A 546 23.14 -10.85 31.78
CA LYS A 546 24.12 -11.18 30.72
C LYS A 546 25.57 -11.06 31.24
N ARG A 547 25.86 -10.08 32.11
CA ARG A 547 27.17 -9.96 32.78
C ARG A 547 27.45 -11.14 33.72
N GLU A 548 26.46 -11.58 34.49
CA GLU A 548 26.58 -12.74 35.39
C GLU A 548 26.79 -14.05 34.62
N ILE A 549 26.01 -14.28 33.56
CA ILE A 549 26.14 -15.48 32.69
C ILE A 549 27.52 -15.51 32.03
N SER A 550 27.98 -14.40 31.45
CA SER A 550 29.32 -14.36 30.84
C SER A 550 30.42 -14.61 31.87
N ALA A 551 30.33 -13.99 33.05
CA ALA A 551 31.29 -14.22 34.13
C ALA A 551 31.33 -15.69 34.57
N ALA A 552 30.18 -16.35 34.67
CA ALA A 552 30.09 -17.78 34.97
C ALA A 552 30.71 -18.67 33.87
N ARG A 553 30.71 -18.20 32.61
CA ARG A 553 31.36 -18.86 31.46
C ARG A 553 32.83 -18.46 31.27
N GLY A 554 33.41 -17.67 32.18
CA GLY A 554 34.82 -17.31 32.18
C GLY A 554 35.21 -16.13 31.28
N TYR A 555 34.25 -15.34 30.78
CA TYR A 555 34.53 -14.13 30.02
C TYR A 555 33.73 -12.92 30.54
N ARG A 556 34.20 -11.70 30.24
CA ARG A 556 33.52 -10.46 30.70
C ARG A 556 32.95 -9.71 29.51
N LEU A 557 31.63 -9.72 29.37
CA LEU A 557 30.93 -8.88 28.39
C LEU A 557 31.18 -7.40 28.69
N ARG A 558 31.78 -6.70 27.73
CA ARG A 558 32.01 -5.24 27.77
C ARG A 558 30.87 -4.52 27.06
N ASN A 559 30.74 -3.23 27.34
CA ASN A 559 29.86 -2.36 26.56
C ASN A 559 30.35 -2.34 25.10
N ARG A 560 29.42 -2.15 24.17
CA ARG A 560 29.72 -2.10 22.74
C ARG A 560 29.13 -0.84 22.13
N TYR A 561 29.77 -0.36 21.08
CA TYR A 561 29.21 0.64 20.19
C TYR A 561 28.78 -0.05 18.91
N TYR A 562 27.60 0.29 18.40
CA TYR A 562 27.11 -0.14 17.10
C TYR A 562 26.94 1.08 16.21
N SER A 563 27.45 1.00 14.98
CA SER A 563 27.47 2.13 14.06
C SER A 563 27.04 1.69 12.67
N THR A 564 26.15 2.49 12.07
CA THR A 564 25.66 2.32 10.71
C THR A 564 26.34 3.33 9.80
N LEU A 565 26.99 2.86 8.74
CA LEU A 565 27.87 3.65 7.89
C LEU A 565 27.46 3.53 6.41
N TYR A 566 27.57 4.62 5.65
CA TYR A 566 27.55 4.63 4.18
C TYR A 566 28.89 5.16 3.68
N TYR A 567 29.87 4.25 3.60
CA TYR A 567 31.28 4.56 3.36
C TYR A 567 31.66 4.19 1.93
N HIS A 568 32.11 5.16 1.13
CA HIS A 568 32.49 5.01 -0.29
C HIS A 568 31.46 4.24 -1.13
N GLY A 569 30.19 4.59 -0.99
CA GLY A 569 29.07 4.00 -1.74
C GLY A 569 28.63 2.64 -1.24
N ARG A 570 29.13 2.19 -0.08
CA ARG A 570 28.79 0.90 0.51
C ARG A 570 28.24 1.06 1.91
N TYR A 571 27.19 0.31 2.20
CA TYR A 571 26.56 0.28 3.51
C TYR A 571 27.25 -0.74 4.40
N PHE A 572 27.58 -0.35 5.62
CA PHE A 572 28.17 -1.22 6.64
C PHE A 572 27.44 -1.06 7.96
N LYS A 573 27.26 -2.18 8.66
CA LYS A 573 26.98 -2.17 10.09
C LYS A 573 28.19 -2.74 10.80
N VAL A 574 28.75 -1.96 11.72
CA VAL A 574 29.93 -2.35 12.50
C VAL A 574 29.65 -2.26 13.98
N TRP A 575 30.44 -3.00 14.75
CA TRP A 575 30.44 -2.92 16.20
C TRP A 575 31.86 -2.88 16.75
N ARG A 576 32.05 -2.27 17.92
CA ARG A 576 33.33 -2.17 18.61
C ARG A 576 33.14 -2.28 20.12
N GLU A 577 34.06 -2.94 20.83
CA GLU A 577 34.06 -2.94 22.30
C GLU A 577 34.57 -1.60 22.85
N GLU A 578 33.97 -1.12 23.95
CA GLU A 578 34.45 0.06 24.64
C GLU A 578 35.92 -0.11 25.08
N GLY A 579 36.77 0.84 24.67
CA GLY A 579 38.22 0.80 24.87
C GLY A 579 39.02 -0.06 23.88
N SER A 580 38.38 -0.65 22.87
CA SER A 580 39.04 -1.31 21.74
C SER A 580 39.25 -0.34 20.58
N ASP A 581 40.23 -0.63 19.71
CA ASP A 581 40.48 0.07 18.44
C ASP A 581 40.15 -0.82 17.23
N THR A 582 39.37 -1.88 17.45
CA THR A 582 39.00 -2.85 16.43
C THR A 582 37.50 -2.87 16.23
N TRP A 583 37.06 -2.54 15.01
CA TRP A 583 35.68 -2.67 14.57
C TRP A 583 35.47 -4.02 13.91
N HIS A 584 34.28 -4.58 14.07
CA HIS A 584 33.85 -5.85 13.50
C HIS A 584 32.58 -5.65 12.70
N LEU A 585 32.45 -6.32 11.56
CA LEU A 585 31.21 -6.34 10.80
C LEU A 585 30.13 -7.11 11.58
N ILE A 586 28.92 -6.57 11.72
CA ILE A 586 27.84 -7.24 12.47
C ILE A 586 27.47 -8.59 11.88
N ASN A 587 27.46 -8.71 10.55
CA ASN A 587 26.99 -9.91 9.86
C ASN A 587 27.98 -11.07 9.84
N SER A 588 29.30 -10.81 9.90
CA SER A 588 30.33 -11.84 9.78
C SER A 588 31.27 -11.92 10.98
N ASN A 589 31.19 -10.95 11.89
CA ASN A 589 32.11 -10.75 13.00
C ASN A 589 33.59 -10.56 12.61
N GLN A 590 33.89 -10.43 11.31
CA GLN A 590 35.23 -10.19 10.80
C GLN A 590 35.65 -8.75 11.08
N VAL A 591 36.96 -8.54 11.27
CA VAL A 591 37.52 -7.20 11.48
C VAL A 591 37.25 -6.33 10.25
N ALA A 592 36.71 -5.14 10.49
CA ALA A 592 36.40 -4.14 9.49
C ALA A 592 37.65 -3.33 9.12
N ASN A 593 38.33 -3.71 8.04
CA ASN A 593 39.57 -3.08 7.56
C ASN A 593 39.38 -2.10 6.39
N PHE A 594 38.17 -1.57 6.20
CA PHE A 594 37.85 -0.69 5.07
C PHE A 594 38.02 0.81 5.36
N MET A 595 38.13 1.21 6.63
CA MET A 595 38.26 2.60 7.07
C MET A 595 39.73 3.02 7.17
N THR A 596 40.03 4.29 6.88
CA THR A 596 41.36 4.87 7.16
C THR A 596 41.58 5.06 8.66
N PRO A 597 42.84 5.16 9.14
CA PRO A 597 43.10 5.46 10.56
C PRO A 597 42.48 6.78 11.05
N ALA A 598 42.36 7.78 10.18
CA ALA A 598 41.72 9.06 10.50
C ALA A 598 40.19 8.91 10.66
N ASP A 599 39.56 8.09 9.83
CA ASP A 599 38.12 7.81 9.92
C ASP A 599 37.80 6.94 11.14
N GLN A 600 38.68 5.99 11.48
CA GLN A 600 38.59 5.20 12.72
C GLN A 600 38.64 6.09 13.96
N GLU A 601 39.58 7.04 14.01
CA GLU A 601 39.66 8.03 15.09
C GLU A 601 38.36 8.85 15.18
N THR A 602 37.87 9.33 14.03
CA THR A 602 36.65 10.14 13.93
C THR A 602 35.43 9.36 14.44
N LEU A 603 35.25 8.12 13.98
CA LEU A 603 34.15 7.25 14.39
C LEU A 603 34.21 6.93 15.88
N ARG A 604 35.40 6.55 16.40
CA ARG A 604 35.60 6.28 17.83
C ARG A 604 35.24 7.48 18.68
N THR A 605 35.72 8.65 18.27
CA THR A 605 35.45 9.93 18.94
C THR A 605 33.94 10.20 19.02
N ILE A 606 33.20 9.91 17.95
CA ILE A 606 31.74 10.07 17.87
C ILE A 606 31.01 9.04 18.75
N GLU A 607 31.34 7.77 18.61
CA GLU A 607 30.80 6.66 19.40
C GLU A 607 30.94 6.93 20.91
N GLU A 608 32.14 7.32 21.35
CA GLU A 608 32.45 7.59 22.76
C GLU A 608 31.80 8.88 23.28
N SER A 609 31.24 9.71 22.39
CA SER A 609 30.40 10.84 22.78
C SER A 609 28.96 10.44 23.11
N CYS A 610 28.50 9.27 22.69
CA CYS A 610 27.13 8.81 22.92
C CYS A 610 26.77 8.79 24.42
N ARG A 611 25.60 9.34 24.76
CA ARG A 611 25.01 9.39 26.10
C ARG A 611 23.56 8.94 26.03
N GLU A 612 23.15 8.15 27.02
CA GLU A 612 21.79 7.65 27.18
C GLU A 612 21.28 8.07 28.56
N GLU A 613 20.10 8.66 28.61
CA GLU A 613 19.46 9.14 29.84
C GLU A 613 17.98 8.76 29.83
N PHE A 614 17.51 8.14 30.91
CA PHE A 614 16.08 7.98 31.13
C PHE A 614 15.52 9.24 31.76
N VAL A 615 14.56 9.85 31.08
CA VAL A 615 13.85 11.03 31.55
C VAL A 615 12.47 10.58 32.06
N GLU A 616 12.14 10.93 33.31
CA GLU A 616 10.80 10.71 33.85
C GLU A 616 9.77 11.42 32.96
N LEU A 617 8.72 10.70 32.56
CA LEU A 617 7.59 11.33 31.91
C LEU A 617 6.92 12.23 32.95
N PRO A 618 6.59 13.50 32.62
CA PRO A 618 5.89 14.35 33.56
C PRO A 618 4.59 13.68 33.99
N ASP A 619 4.37 13.58 35.31
CA ASP A 619 3.12 13.08 35.88
C ASP A 619 1.95 13.83 35.25
N ASN A 620 1.12 13.12 34.48
CA ASN A 620 -0.17 13.62 34.03
C ASN A 620 -1.13 13.67 35.23
N THR A 621 -0.86 14.59 36.15
CA THR A 621 -1.88 15.09 37.08
C THR A 621 -2.60 16.22 36.34
N PRO A 622 -3.92 16.14 36.12
CA PRO A 622 -4.64 17.19 35.40
C PRO A 622 -4.64 18.46 36.25
N THR A 623 -3.74 19.39 35.97
CA THR A 623 -3.81 20.75 36.50
C THR A 623 -4.87 21.53 35.73
N ASN A 624 -6.03 21.66 36.37
CA ASN A 624 -7.04 22.64 36.00
C ASN A 624 -6.45 24.06 36.12
N SER A 625 -5.93 24.59 35.03
CA SER A 625 -5.75 26.03 34.86
C SER A 625 -6.10 26.40 33.43
N ASN A 626 -7.40 26.59 33.19
CA ASN A 626 -7.90 27.25 31.99
C ASN A 626 -7.37 28.70 31.95
N PRO A 627 -6.69 29.13 30.89
CA PRO A 627 -6.56 30.54 30.59
C PRO A 627 -7.92 31.04 30.09
N VAL A 628 -8.45 32.08 30.73
CA VAL A 628 -9.63 32.83 30.26
C VAL A 628 -9.27 33.50 28.92
N PRO A 629 -9.97 33.21 27.81
CA PRO A 629 -9.81 33.96 26.56
C PRO A 629 -10.70 35.20 26.60
N SER A 630 -10.11 36.35 26.29
CA SER A 630 -10.80 37.59 25.97
C SER A 630 -11.65 37.44 24.70
N GLU A 631 -12.91 37.89 24.77
CA GLU A 631 -13.88 37.95 23.67
C GLU A 631 -13.33 38.66 22.41
N PRO A 632 -13.78 38.23 21.23
CA PRO A 632 -14.48 39.20 20.40
C PRO A 632 -15.77 38.67 19.75
N ASP A 633 -16.75 39.57 19.79
CA ASP A 633 -17.90 39.82 18.92
C ASP A 633 -18.65 38.70 18.17
N ALA A 634 -19.95 38.78 18.38
CA ALA A 634 -20.98 37.91 17.84
C ALA A 634 -21.27 38.16 16.35
N SER A 635 -21.36 37.08 15.57
CA SER A 635 -22.46 36.90 14.62
C SER A 635 -22.66 35.42 14.28
N GLN A 636 -23.93 35.03 14.27
CA GLN A 636 -24.44 33.66 14.27
C GLN A 636 -24.48 33.04 12.87
N ALA A 637 -24.20 31.74 12.78
CA ALA A 637 -24.91 30.82 11.88
C ALA A 637 -24.82 29.38 12.41
N SER A 638 -25.98 28.78 12.63
CA SER A 638 -26.23 27.47 13.26
C SER A 638 -26.06 26.28 12.30
N VAL A 639 -25.38 25.22 12.73
CA VAL A 639 -25.38 23.87 12.12
C VAL A 639 -25.30 22.81 13.24
N PRO A 640 -26.01 21.66 13.17
CA PRO A 640 -26.34 20.83 14.33
C PRO A 640 -25.23 19.86 14.77
N GLN A 641 -25.22 19.55 16.08
CA GLN A 641 -24.28 18.62 16.72
C GLN A 641 -24.47 17.15 16.26
N PRO A 642 -23.37 16.38 16.07
CA PRO A 642 -23.41 14.94 16.11
C PRO A 642 -23.24 14.41 17.54
N SER A 643 -24.00 13.35 17.83
CA SER A 643 -24.10 12.57 19.06
C SER A 643 -22.78 11.93 19.54
N ALA A 644 -22.66 11.80 20.86
CA ALA A 644 -21.52 11.26 21.60
C ALA A 644 -21.14 9.80 21.24
N PRO A 645 -19.85 9.42 21.30
CA PRO A 645 -19.40 8.06 21.06
C PRO A 645 -19.59 7.15 22.29
N ILE A 646 -20.05 5.92 22.01
CA ILE A 646 -20.25 4.80 22.93
C ILE A 646 -18.88 4.19 23.32
N PRO A 647 -18.67 3.78 24.60
CA PRO A 647 -17.40 3.17 25.03
C PRO A 647 -17.25 1.70 24.58
N PRO A 648 -16.00 1.20 24.40
CA PRO A 648 -15.75 -0.16 23.91
C PRO A 648 -16.02 -1.24 24.96
N ALA A 649 -16.58 -2.34 24.49
CA ALA A 649 -16.93 -3.53 25.26
C ALA A 649 -15.69 -4.32 25.75
N THR A 650 -15.77 -4.75 27.00
CA THR A 650 -14.83 -5.65 27.67
C THR A 650 -15.02 -7.10 27.18
N PHE A 651 -13.92 -7.76 26.80
CA PHE A 651 -13.89 -9.20 26.51
C PHE A 651 -13.46 -9.96 27.76
N ASN A 652 -14.36 -10.82 28.26
CA ASN A 652 -14.11 -11.80 29.33
C ASN A 652 -13.44 -13.06 28.74
N SER A 653 -12.29 -13.46 29.27
CA SER A 653 -11.65 -14.75 29.00
C SER A 653 -11.99 -15.74 30.11
N ASN A 654 -12.71 -16.81 29.79
CA ASN A 654 -12.86 -17.99 30.66
C ASN A 654 -13.29 -19.20 29.81
N VAL A 655 -12.34 -20.02 29.36
CA VAL A 655 -12.54 -21.44 29.01
C VAL A 655 -11.26 -22.23 29.34
N PRO A 656 -11.33 -23.45 29.92
CA PRO A 656 -10.20 -24.13 30.54
C PRO A 656 -9.42 -25.06 29.59
N ILE A 657 -8.14 -25.26 29.92
CA ILE A 657 -7.19 -26.19 29.27
C ILE A 657 -7.27 -27.57 29.96
N PRO A 658 -7.29 -28.71 29.24
CA PRO A 658 -7.11 -30.05 29.81
C PRO A 658 -5.63 -30.53 29.75
N PRO A 659 -5.23 -31.48 30.63
CA PRO A 659 -3.83 -31.74 30.97
C PRO A 659 -3.12 -32.80 30.12
N ASP A 660 -1.78 -32.72 30.20
CA ASP A 660 -0.69 -33.57 29.71
C ASP A 660 -0.95 -35.06 29.43
N MET A 661 -0.30 -35.55 28.36
CA MET A 661 0.24 -36.92 28.33
C MET A 661 1.64 -36.96 27.68
N PHE A 662 2.50 -37.72 28.37
CA PHE A 662 3.93 -37.94 28.22
C PHE A 662 4.41 -38.49 26.85
N GLY A 663 5.68 -38.20 26.53
CA GLY A 663 6.48 -39.04 25.62
C GLY A 663 7.81 -38.45 25.19
N ALA A 664 8.86 -38.53 26.03
CA ALA A 664 10.25 -38.38 25.59
C ALA A 664 10.71 -39.61 24.78
N PRO A 665 11.68 -39.45 23.86
CA PRO A 665 12.97 -40.10 24.14
C PRO A 665 14.22 -39.31 23.71
N GLN A 666 15.17 -39.32 24.64
CA GLN A 666 16.63 -39.47 24.54
C GLN A 666 17.50 -38.72 23.50
N SER A 667 18.51 -38.09 24.10
CA SER A 667 19.67 -37.36 23.58
C SER A 667 20.68 -38.17 22.76
N VAL A 668 21.29 -37.51 21.77
CA VAL A 668 22.68 -37.78 21.35
C VAL A 668 23.41 -36.44 21.18
N SER A 669 24.59 -36.32 21.80
CA SER A 669 25.40 -35.12 21.94
C SER A 669 26.24 -34.75 20.71
N SER A 670 26.34 -33.45 20.38
CA SER A 670 27.57 -32.80 19.90
C SER A 670 27.47 -31.26 19.84
N ALA A 671 28.37 -30.59 20.57
CA ALA A 671 28.82 -29.18 20.53
C ALA A 671 27.80 -28.02 20.68
N PRO A 672 28.08 -26.98 21.50
CA PRO A 672 27.13 -25.90 21.75
C PRO A 672 27.10 -24.94 20.55
N GLY A 673 26.04 -25.04 19.75
CA GLY A 673 25.55 -23.89 18.99
C GLY A 673 24.87 -22.93 19.96
N ASP A 674 25.27 -21.66 19.93
CA ASP A 674 24.53 -20.58 20.57
C ASP A 674 23.16 -20.45 19.87
N ASP A 675 22.15 -21.09 20.46
CA ASP A 675 20.75 -21.02 20.05
C ASP A 675 20.09 -19.88 20.84
N ASP A 676 20.27 -18.65 20.35
CA ASP A 676 19.69 -17.40 20.88
C ASP A 676 18.19 -17.28 20.52
N ASN A 677 17.38 -18.27 20.90
CA ASN A 677 15.95 -18.31 20.54
C ASN A 677 14.96 -18.03 21.69
N ASP A 678 15.44 -17.73 22.90
CA ASP A 678 14.60 -17.30 24.03
C ASP A 678 15.05 -15.93 24.56
N ASP A 679 14.57 -14.83 23.98
CA ASP A 679 14.83 -13.47 24.49
C ASP A 679 13.63 -12.52 24.22
N ASP A 680 12.56 -12.69 25.01
CA ASP A 680 11.66 -11.58 25.39
C ASP A 680 12.40 -10.76 26.47
N ASP A 681 13.26 -9.83 26.04
CA ASP A 681 13.56 -8.54 26.70
C ASP A 681 14.98 -8.03 26.39
N PHE A 682 15.03 -6.75 25.98
CA PHE A 682 16.20 -5.91 25.78
C PHE A 682 17.29 -6.41 24.81
N LEU A 683 16.94 -6.37 23.53
CA LEU A 683 17.89 -6.13 22.46
C LEU A 683 17.80 -4.65 22.04
N LEU A 684 18.53 -3.81 22.78
CA LEU A 684 19.07 -2.55 22.25
C LEU A 684 20.08 -2.98 21.16
N PHE A 685 19.75 -2.78 19.88
CA PHE A 685 20.73 -2.87 18.80
C PHE A 685 21.50 -1.56 18.69
#